data_AF-A0A2N2NV52-F1
#
_entry.id   AF-A0A2N2NV52-F1
#
_cell.length_a   1.000
_cell.length_b   1.000
_cell.length_c   1.000
_cell.angle_alpha   90.00
_cell.angle_beta   90.00
_cell.angle_gamma   90.00
#
_symmetry.space_group_name_H-M   'P 1'
#
loop_
_entity.id
_entity.type
_entity.pdbx_description
1 polymer ?
#
loop_
_entity_poly.entity_id
_entity_poly.type
_entity_poly.pdbx_seq_one_letter_code
_entity_poly.pdbx_strand_id
1 'polypeptide(L)'
;MQGKTTGIVRLFQSNKILRIGGTIMKGKKFLWSFLTVIMLLSMTVGAALAEDGDLFRKNISKTPDNETEKAAIYMMDFYVPAQASTGLVGPVDNYLLADETTSGYEARNYAKPLVTAWIDDLHPVEETKGGVTFGHFDAFIGISLDDGTSWKTTNLSRSSDLSSFTLKNGYAYPGDVHNVVHQVFNDNIFVAWVGKYCEGGTPLYSLKPVEEADYFADLEETYEKDAVYLYDLFGVGGAQSSVDYKDQGFPEVGEIPFSCVWTARGKLLAGDDPATTESEATYVMWTKPERLTSGKRDANLPAVDCAAGAGCILTWQEDPEGLRPGQGLGPGEGWSGAVANQQTDIWYSHISQAEFDLVFSAEDVIGAIPMSEYALLTDVTMPKPYVPMAAPVRLTDNAMCKGTSTEKSPSAPYCYIDFDTIDDIDHTNIQTLLDLEAPEADADFCADQVDWLNPGGTTLKLCVTEDNRLLNGRVAATRVRLNLKPYTLADGTKSAWVVMAAEESKALGEVLDEDGDPIDIGKDIWYYSFDPFKTGADEFMVNQGGLLNQPAVCKDEADEHCTTVGEFYDVQVDTRGFDYYLTEISRRFALTTNSVSAAVNSESGLSAMLIYKQGIINQGGPADIMLRRTLIPDEFDATVDNPYAFENMECAEWAYSDGLNPNYLQGVCLSPAINITGTTVIRCDAGNDNDTCADAFPMADDGSNPDGTAVPKVYEWRQCDGGTSIDGCEDDNDLDDQTWENPYDVAKGHRGFLDGDFVMMMYAWAPNWNSNTVGNDHYNLYTRRSFDGGATWTTTPSVLGGEGTEYLEYYYGTKIGEPVPVTWTYGAGEFEQGRNVSLLTGNKVTILDPRYSPTGGMKLYPTISTWFIDLYGLNTYGDTLPYDDDAVRDPSKFFMVYETGDNTTVAEGEATPLDLYYSRATVYGDVWEVMDYVTDKDDLVLDRWPWLENKSDILSGEAGMLANPGGTFMYSVWNQWEEEITHWVDEYGLEHEEELVFNSDIIFRRLMYLPDDTTLEVNLPPVASILATSQEVYGVTEDQIISLLATARDLDKMGDESLDPIQEYVWTINGVAVPVEFQEEFKDMGFDCFQDKQCNAPARVVSGHWDGYQFQQPGWSGQNNYNLGWYEFALQVKDNDDPAKWSKIVKVKKYIANSATDLPGFKIFLPLTTK
;
A
#
# COMPACT_ATOMS: atom_id res chain seq x y z
N MET A 1 36.01 -51.12 2.72
CA MET A 1 35.57 -52.32 3.47
C MET A 1 34.30 -52.83 2.79
N GLN A 2 34.40 -53.59 1.69
CA GLN A 2 34.27 -55.06 1.62
C GLN A 2 33.40 -55.73 2.71
N GLY A 3 32.29 -56.34 2.27
CA GLY A 3 31.70 -57.53 2.90
C GLY A 3 30.17 -57.62 2.75
N LYS A 4 29.55 -58.13 1.67
CA LYS A 4 29.38 -59.52 1.17
C LYS A 4 28.08 -60.24 1.61
N THR A 5 27.27 -60.58 0.57
CA THR A 5 26.53 -61.86 0.31
C THR A 5 25.39 -62.27 1.28
N THR A 6 24.21 -62.77 0.87
CA THR A 6 23.80 -63.77 -0.16
C THR A 6 22.25 -63.77 -0.11
N GLY A 7 21.39 -63.92 -1.12
CA GLY A 7 21.38 -64.70 -2.35
C GLY A 7 20.24 -65.74 -2.29
N ILE A 8 19.28 -65.71 -3.23
CA ILE A 8 18.68 -66.87 -3.95
C ILE A 8 17.73 -66.37 -5.06
N VAL A 9 17.83 -67.01 -6.21
CA VAL A 9 17.29 -66.67 -7.52
C VAL A 9 16.44 -67.85 -8.05
N ARG A 10 15.40 -67.51 -8.86
CA ARG A 10 14.66 -68.30 -9.88
C ARG A 10 13.56 -69.28 -9.43
N LEU A 11 12.37 -69.08 -10.00
CA LEU A 11 11.87 -69.96 -11.07
C LEU A 11 10.74 -69.29 -11.89
N PHE A 12 10.90 -69.30 -13.21
CA PHE A 12 9.94 -68.90 -14.23
C PHE A 12 9.05 -70.09 -14.65
N GLN A 13 7.88 -69.76 -15.20
CA GLN A 13 6.97 -70.55 -16.06
C GLN A 13 5.94 -71.51 -15.42
N SER A 14 4.67 -71.11 -15.51
CA SER A 14 3.58 -71.98 -15.97
C SER A 14 2.39 -71.14 -16.43
N ASN A 15 2.24 -70.99 -17.75
CA ASN A 15 1.03 -70.53 -18.41
C ASN A 15 -0.13 -71.49 -18.12
N LYS A 16 -1.21 -71.00 -17.50
CA LYS A 16 -2.56 -71.55 -17.72
C LYS A 16 -3.58 -70.42 -17.77
N ILE A 17 -4.08 -70.22 -18.98
CA ILE A 17 -5.24 -69.41 -19.34
C ILE A 17 -6.47 -70.00 -18.65
N LEU A 18 -7.16 -69.19 -17.83
CA LEU A 18 -8.59 -69.35 -17.57
C LEU A 18 -9.23 -67.96 -17.68
N ARG A 19 -9.95 -67.74 -18.78
CA ARG A 19 -10.86 -66.60 -18.94
C ARG A 19 -12.01 -66.76 -17.96
N ILE A 20 -12.14 -65.85 -17.01
CA ILE A 20 -13.44 -65.47 -16.41
C ILE A 20 -13.45 -63.95 -16.42
N GLY A 21 -14.38 -63.38 -17.19
CA GLY A 21 -14.50 -61.95 -17.39
C GLY A 21 -15.21 -61.25 -16.23
N GLY A 22 -14.91 -59.95 -16.10
CA GLY A 22 -15.89 -58.95 -15.69
C GLY A 22 -15.98 -58.57 -14.22
N THR A 23 -14.89 -58.13 -13.56
CA THR A 23 -15.00 -57.26 -12.35
C THR A 23 -13.66 -56.58 -12.01
N ILE A 24 -13.23 -55.54 -12.74
CA ILE A 24 -12.00 -54.76 -12.39
C ILE A 24 -12.23 -53.22 -12.38
N MET A 25 -13.43 -52.72 -12.74
CA MET A 25 -13.67 -51.26 -12.82
C MET A 25 -14.10 -50.58 -11.51
N LYS A 26 -14.58 -51.30 -10.48
CA LYS A 26 -15.06 -50.67 -9.23
C LYS A 26 -13.95 -50.28 -8.24
N GLY A 27 -12.81 -50.97 -8.25
CA GLY A 27 -11.71 -50.71 -7.31
C GLY A 27 -10.86 -49.49 -7.63
N LYS A 28 -10.76 -49.08 -8.90
CA LYS A 28 -9.92 -47.93 -9.32
C LYS A 28 -10.54 -46.56 -8.97
N LYS A 29 -11.87 -46.42 -9.01
CA LYS A 29 -12.56 -45.18 -8.63
C LYS A 29 -12.53 -44.96 -7.11
N PHE A 30 -12.75 -46.01 -6.33
CA PHE A 30 -12.63 -45.96 -4.87
C PHE A 30 -11.21 -45.62 -4.42
N LEU A 31 -10.18 -46.19 -5.07
CA LEU A 31 -8.78 -45.89 -4.76
C LEU A 31 -8.41 -44.43 -5.12
N TRP A 32 -8.94 -43.88 -6.21
CA TRP A 32 -8.70 -42.49 -6.61
C TRP A 32 -9.39 -41.50 -5.68
N SER A 33 -10.66 -41.71 -5.32
CA SER A 33 -11.39 -40.87 -4.36
C SER A 33 -10.76 -40.92 -2.95
N PHE A 34 -10.24 -42.08 -2.54
CA PHE A 34 -9.52 -42.22 -1.28
C PHE A 34 -8.14 -41.55 -1.31
N LEU A 35 -7.45 -41.55 -2.46
CA LEU A 35 -6.20 -40.80 -2.66
C LEU A 35 -6.43 -39.29 -2.68
N THR A 36 -7.56 -38.80 -3.20
CA THR A 36 -7.89 -37.36 -3.18
C THR A 36 -8.17 -36.88 -1.76
N VAL A 37 -8.88 -37.69 -0.96
CA VAL A 37 -9.12 -37.39 0.46
C VAL A 37 -7.83 -37.49 1.29
N ILE A 38 -6.89 -38.40 0.94
CA ILE A 38 -5.56 -38.47 1.56
C ILE A 38 -4.67 -37.28 1.16
N MET A 39 -4.75 -36.80 -0.09
CA MET A 39 -4.09 -35.56 -0.52
C MET A 39 -4.66 -34.35 0.23
N LEU A 40 -5.97 -34.26 0.41
CA LEU A 40 -6.62 -33.24 1.25
C LEU A 40 -6.23 -33.36 2.75
N LEU A 41 -5.88 -34.57 3.20
CA LEU A 41 -5.37 -34.83 4.56
C LEU A 41 -3.88 -34.50 4.73
N SER A 42 -3.10 -34.45 3.64
CA SER A 42 -1.74 -33.88 3.65
C SER A 42 -1.75 -32.36 3.48
N MET A 43 -2.89 -31.77 3.09
CA MET A 43 -3.13 -30.33 3.00
C MET A 43 -3.62 -29.71 4.32
N THR A 44 -3.22 -30.23 5.50
CA THR A 44 -3.52 -29.52 6.75
C THR A 44 -2.60 -28.31 6.89
N VAL A 45 -2.87 -27.27 6.10
CA VAL A 45 -2.55 -25.89 6.47
C VAL A 45 -3.39 -25.59 7.71
N GLY A 46 -2.74 -25.13 8.77
CA GLY A 46 -3.36 -25.04 10.09
C GLY A 46 -4.54 -24.08 10.10
N ALA A 47 -5.72 -24.57 10.47
CA ALA A 47 -6.84 -23.72 10.86
C ALA A 47 -6.49 -23.02 12.18
N ALA A 48 -5.66 -21.98 12.14
CA ALA A 48 -5.48 -21.07 13.25
C ALA A 48 -6.77 -20.25 13.38
N LEU A 49 -7.35 -20.17 14.58
CA LEU A 49 -8.14 -18.99 14.87
C LEU A 49 -7.16 -17.81 14.82
N ALA A 50 -7.58 -16.66 14.28
CA ALA A 50 -6.78 -15.46 14.44
C ALA A 50 -6.49 -15.29 15.93
N GLU A 51 -5.22 -15.06 16.23
CA GLU A 51 -4.69 -15.02 17.57
C GLU A 51 -5.03 -13.69 18.28
N ASP A 52 -5.85 -12.85 17.64
CA ASP A 52 -6.00 -11.44 17.90
C ASP A 52 -7.05 -11.07 18.95
N GLY A 53 -7.09 -11.81 20.06
CA GLY A 53 -7.88 -11.47 21.26
C GLY A 53 -9.37 -11.14 21.04
N ASP A 54 -9.96 -10.37 21.95
CA ASP A 54 -11.30 -9.78 21.80
C ASP A 54 -11.27 -8.60 20.82
N LEU A 55 -12.37 -8.40 20.07
CA LEU A 55 -12.47 -7.36 19.07
C LEU A 55 -12.44 -5.96 19.71
N PHE A 56 -11.27 -5.31 19.65
CA PHE A 56 -11.09 -3.96 20.15
C PHE A 56 -11.19 -2.90 19.06
N ARG A 57 -12.38 -2.30 18.91
CA ARG A 57 -12.65 -1.28 17.89
C ARG A 57 -13.18 0.04 18.48
N LYS A 58 -12.76 1.17 17.91
CA LYS A 58 -13.23 2.53 18.27
C LYS A 58 -13.54 3.37 17.03
N ASN A 59 -14.56 4.21 17.11
CA ASN A 59 -14.79 5.30 16.16
C ASN A 59 -14.09 6.56 16.68
N ILE A 60 -13.17 7.12 15.88
CA ILE A 60 -12.34 8.26 16.25
C ILE A 60 -13.06 9.59 15.96
N SER A 61 -13.52 9.80 14.72
CA SER A 61 -14.12 11.08 14.28
C SER A 61 -15.51 11.31 14.87
N LYS A 62 -16.35 10.26 14.91
CA LYS A 62 -17.75 10.30 15.40
C LYS A 62 -18.60 11.30 14.62
N THR A 63 -18.43 11.29 13.31
CA THR A 63 -19.05 12.16 12.32
C THR A 63 -20.06 11.36 11.49
N PRO A 64 -21.27 11.09 12.02
CA PRO A 64 -22.20 10.19 11.34
C PRO A 64 -22.81 10.77 10.06
N ASP A 65 -22.76 12.08 9.82
CA ASP A 65 -23.62 12.68 8.80
C ASP A 65 -22.92 12.87 7.43
N ASN A 66 -21.59 12.93 7.38
CA ASN A 66 -20.84 13.36 6.20
C ASN A 66 -19.63 12.47 5.91
N GLU A 67 -18.80 12.89 4.97
CA GLU A 67 -17.64 12.19 4.42
C GLU A 67 -16.36 12.41 5.24
N THR A 68 -15.55 11.35 5.36
CA THR A 68 -14.25 11.29 6.05
C THR A 68 -13.23 10.60 5.14
N GLU A 69 -12.03 11.17 5.00
CA GLU A 69 -10.96 10.63 4.15
C GLU A 69 -9.55 10.74 4.77
N LYS A 70 -8.56 10.10 4.14
CA LYS A 70 -7.11 10.26 4.40
C LYS A 70 -6.65 9.78 5.77
N ALA A 71 -7.16 8.61 6.20
CA ALA A 71 -6.77 8.01 7.47
C ALA A 71 -5.30 7.53 7.46
N ALA A 72 -4.51 8.00 8.43
CA ALA A 72 -3.14 7.55 8.65
C ALA A 72 -2.77 7.57 10.14
N ILE A 73 -1.91 6.65 10.59
CA ILE A 73 -1.50 6.53 12.01
C ILE A 73 0.02 6.40 12.17
N TYR A 74 0.56 7.03 13.22
CA TYR A 74 1.95 6.88 13.68
C TYR A 74 2.01 6.66 15.20
N MET A 75 3.13 6.11 15.66
CA MET A 75 3.43 5.84 17.06
C MET A 75 4.76 6.48 17.46
N MET A 76 4.80 7.13 18.63
CA MET A 76 6.03 7.62 19.23
C MET A 76 6.82 6.48 19.90
N ASP A 77 8.15 6.59 19.95
CA ASP A 77 9.08 5.54 20.40
C ASP A 77 9.38 5.57 21.91
N PHE A 78 8.51 6.16 22.71
CA PHE A 78 8.66 6.23 24.17
C PHE A 78 7.34 6.12 24.91
N TYR A 79 7.42 5.83 26.20
CA TYR A 79 6.26 5.73 27.07
C TYR A 79 5.84 7.07 27.68
N VAL A 80 4.53 7.22 27.85
CA VAL A 80 3.88 8.22 28.70
C VAL A 80 2.97 7.53 29.73
N PRO A 81 2.58 8.18 30.84
CA PRO A 81 1.55 7.64 31.71
C PRO A 81 0.26 7.38 30.91
N ALA A 82 -0.35 6.21 31.11
CA ALA A 82 -1.61 5.89 30.47
C ALA A 82 -2.69 6.87 30.93
N GLN A 83 -3.31 7.55 29.98
CA GLN A 83 -4.25 8.64 30.23
C GLN A 83 -5.37 8.66 29.20
N ALA A 84 -6.61 8.64 29.69
CA ALA A 84 -7.78 8.78 28.84
C ALA A 84 -7.84 10.19 28.22
N SER A 85 -8.56 10.35 27.11
CA SER A 85 -8.78 11.65 26.44
C SER A 85 -9.56 12.66 27.28
N THR A 86 -10.11 12.23 28.42
CA THR A 86 -10.71 13.09 29.46
C THR A 86 -9.68 13.64 30.46
N GLY A 87 -8.42 13.24 30.34
CA GLY A 87 -7.34 13.57 31.29
C GLY A 87 -7.17 12.59 32.44
N LEU A 88 -8.10 11.64 32.61
CA LEU A 88 -8.00 10.65 33.69
C LEU A 88 -6.82 9.70 33.50
N VAL A 89 -5.82 9.82 34.36
CA VAL A 89 -4.67 8.90 34.44
C VAL A 89 -5.09 7.58 35.09
N GLY A 90 -4.80 6.47 34.44
CA GLY A 90 -5.13 5.14 34.94
C GLY A 90 -4.63 4.02 34.01
N PRO A 91 -4.52 2.78 34.51
CA PRO A 91 -4.03 1.68 33.70
C PRO A 91 -5.02 1.31 32.59
N VAL A 92 -4.49 0.87 31.46
CA VAL A 92 -5.24 0.19 30.40
C VAL A 92 -5.39 -1.28 30.79
N ASP A 93 -6.62 -1.77 30.92
CA ASP A 93 -6.93 -3.12 31.43
C ASP A 93 -7.85 -3.94 30.49
N ASN A 94 -8.03 -3.48 29.26
CA ASN A 94 -8.92 -4.06 28.26
C ASN A 94 -8.19 -5.01 27.27
N TYR A 95 -7.19 -5.74 27.76
CA TYR A 95 -6.44 -6.75 27.01
C TYR A 95 -7.09 -8.13 27.16
N LEU A 96 -8.30 -8.28 26.60
CA LEU A 96 -9.09 -9.51 26.73
C LEU A 96 -8.82 -10.45 25.55
N LEU A 97 -8.81 -11.75 25.83
CA LEU A 97 -8.79 -12.79 24.80
C LEU A 97 -10.19 -12.96 24.20
N ALA A 98 -10.30 -13.76 23.13
CA ALA A 98 -11.55 -13.97 22.39
C ALA A 98 -12.70 -14.57 23.24
N ASP A 99 -12.45 -15.01 24.48
CA ASP A 99 -13.47 -15.42 25.44
C ASP A 99 -14.07 -14.25 26.26
N GLU A 100 -13.66 -13.02 25.96
CA GLU A 100 -14.09 -11.74 26.58
C GLU A 100 -13.87 -11.66 28.10
N THR A 101 -13.15 -12.61 28.70
CA THR A 101 -13.04 -12.72 30.17
C THR A 101 -11.63 -13.02 30.66
N THR A 102 -10.84 -13.74 29.88
CA THR A 102 -9.44 -14.01 30.18
C THR A 102 -8.59 -12.83 29.72
N SER A 103 -7.76 -12.31 30.61
CA SER A 103 -6.82 -11.24 30.30
C SER A 103 -5.57 -11.82 29.65
N GLY A 104 -5.23 -11.38 28.45
CA GLY A 104 -4.01 -11.76 27.73
C GLY A 104 -2.77 -11.02 28.22
N TYR A 105 -2.94 -9.81 28.78
CA TYR A 105 -1.87 -9.00 29.37
C TYR A 105 -2.32 -8.31 30.64
N GLU A 106 -1.41 -8.23 31.61
CA GLU A 106 -1.60 -7.43 32.83
C GLU A 106 -1.88 -5.96 32.51
N ALA A 107 -2.59 -5.28 33.42
CA ALA A 107 -2.98 -3.89 33.23
C ALA A 107 -1.75 -2.96 33.10
N ARG A 108 -1.76 -2.12 32.06
CA ARG A 108 -0.61 -1.32 31.62
C ARG A 108 -0.75 0.14 32.09
N ASN A 109 0.14 0.61 32.97
CA ASN A 109 0.13 1.98 33.53
C ASN A 109 0.77 3.03 32.61
N TYR A 110 1.41 2.59 31.54
CA TYR A 110 2.09 3.39 30.54
C TYR A 110 1.63 2.98 29.15
N ALA A 111 1.51 3.95 28.25
CA ALA A 111 1.12 3.75 26.87
C ALA A 111 2.12 4.41 25.92
N LYS A 112 2.13 3.95 24.66
CA LYS A 112 2.84 4.59 23.56
C LYS A 112 1.90 5.61 22.93
N PRO A 113 2.27 6.89 22.80
CA PRO A 113 1.41 7.87 22.14
C PRO A 113 1.10 7.43 20.69
N LEU A 114 -0.19 7.36 20.36
CA LEU A 114 -0.69 7.11 19.01
C LEU A 114 -1.24 8.41 18.43
N VAL A 115 -0.87 8.71 17.18
CA VAL A 115 -1.22 9.95 16.49
C VAL A 115 -1.82 9.62 15.13
N THR A 116 -3.04 10.06 14.89
CA THR A 116 -3.77 9.83 13.63
C THR A 116 -4.25 11.14 13.02
N ALA A 117 -4.25 11.26 11.69
CA ALA A 117 -4.79 12.41 10.95
C ALA A 117 -5.83 11.95 9.92
N TRP A 118 -6.77 12.84 9.59
CA TRP A 118 -7.83 12.65 8.59
C TRP A 118 -8.45 13.99 8.20
N ILE A 119 -9.29 14.00 7.16
CA ILE A 119 -10.16 15.13 6.81
C ILE A 119 -11.63 14.76 7.02
N ASP A 120 -12.43 15.69 7.54
CA ASP A 120 -13.89 15.53 7.71
C ASP A 120 -14.65 16.69 7.07
N ASP A 121 -15.73 16.39 6.36
CA ASP A 121 -16.70 17.40 5.90
C ASP A 121 -17.65 17.77 7.05
N LEU A 122 -17.68 19.07 7.39
CA LEU A 122 -18.47 19.57 8.53
C LEU A 122 -19.86 20.08 8.13
N HIS A 123 -20.22 20.01 6.85
CA HIS A 123 -21.48 20.57 6.34
C HIS A 123 -22.40 19.52 5.74
N PRO A 124 -23.73 19.67 5.93
CA PRO A 124 -24.68 18.79 5.26
C PRO A 124 -24.58 18.98 3.74
N VAL A 125 -24.78 17.89 3.00
CA VAL A 125 -24.71 17.85 1.54
C VAL A 125 -25.56 18.95 0.90
N GLU A 126 -24.92 19.84 0.13
CA GLU A 126 -25.60 20.77 -0.77
C GLU A 126 -26.02 20.02 -2.06
N GLU A 127 -27.20 20.34 -2.63
CA GLU A 127 -27.82 19.70 -3.84
C GLU A 127 -26.97 19.76 -5.14
N THR A 128 -25.71 20.17 -5.07
CA THR A 128 -24.80 20.35 -6.22
C THR A 128 -23.51 19.55 -6.12
N LYS A 129 -23.43 18.51 -5.28
CA LYS A 129 -22.28 17.61 -5.25
C LYS A 129 -22.32 16.71 -6.50
N GLY A 130 -21.37 16.89 -7.43
CA GLY A 130 -21.23 16.01 -8.58
C GLY A 130 -19.81 16.11 -9.15
N GLY A 131 -18.99 15.10 -8.85
CA GLY A 131 -17.60 14.93 -9.33
C GLY A 131 -16.57 15.91 -8.73
N VAL A 132 -15.37 15.39 -8.44
CA VAL A 132 -14.15 16.12 -8.02
C VAL A 132 -14.42 17.21 -6.98
N THR A 133 -14.83 16.74 -5.80
CA THR A 133 -14.81 17.42 -4.50
C THR A 133 -15.32 18.88 -4.52
N PHE A 134 -16.63 19.01 -4.30
CA PHE A 134 -17.17 20.13 -3.54
C PHE A 134 -17.33 19.66 -2.09
N GLY A 135 -16.47 20.14 -1.19
CA GLY A 135 -16.56 19.81 0.22
C GLY A 135 -16.29 21.01 1.13
N HIS A 136 -16.74 20.92 2.37
CA HIS A 136 -16.35 21.83 3.43
C HIS A 136 -15.44 21.09 4.43
N PHE A 137 -14.40 20.47 3.88
CA PHE A 137 -13.47 19.66 4.64
C PHE A 137 -12.52 20.50 5.49
N ASP A 138 -12.21 19.98 6.69
CA ASP A 138 -11.14 20.45 7.54
C ASP A 138 -10.15 19.32 7.87
N ALA A 139 -8.89 19.68 8.15
CA ALA A 139 -7.86 18.77 8.64
C ALA A 139 -7.99 18.56 10.15
N PHE A 140 -8.07 17.29 10.55
CA PHE A 140 -8.16 16.86 11.94
C PHE A 140 -6.94 16.03 12.34
N ILE A 141 -6.64 16.07 13.65
CA ILE A 141 -5.69 15.16 14.27
C ILE A 141 -6.27 14.58 15.56
N GLY A 142 -5.96 13.32 15.82
CA GLY A 142 -6.39 12.55 16.98
C GLY A 142 -5.19 12.00 17.73
N ILE A 143 -5.19 12.15 19.05
CA ILE A 143 -4.14 11.66 19.95
C ILE A 143 -4.74 10.67 20.94
N SER A 144 -4.14 9.50 21.08
CA SER A 144 -4.42 8.56 22.17
C SER A 144 -3.18 8.35 23.04
N LEU A 145 -3.38 8.47 24.35
CA LEU A 145 -2.37 8.23 25.39
C LEU A 145 -2.75 7.04 26.27
N ASP A 146 -3.69 6.20 25.83
CA ASP A 146 -4.23 5.03 26.54
C ASP A 146 -4.41 3.83 25.61
N ASP A 147 -3.43 3.66 24.70
CA ASP A 147 -3.31 2.51 23.81
C ASP A 147 -4.53 2.33 22.88
N GLY A 148 -5.09 3.45 22.42
CA GLY A 148 -6.24 3.52 21.53
C GLY A 148 -7.61 3.41 22.22
N THR A 149 -7.66 3.38 23.56
CA THR A 149 -8.92 3.26 24.29
C THR A 149 -9.80 4.50 24.16
N SER A 150 -9.19 5.68 24.11
CA SER A 150 -9.86 6.94 23.86
C SER A 150 -8.96 7.91 23.08
N TRP A 151 -9.61 8.84 22.37
CA TRP A 151 -8.96 9.75 21.43
C TRP A 151 -9.35 11.22 21.74
N LYS A 152 -8.37 12.12 21.81
CA LYS A 152 -8.54 13.58 21.90
C LYS A 152 -8.35 14.15 20.50
N THR A 153 -9.40 14.72 19.92
CA THR A 153 -9.41 15.22 18.53
C THR A 153 -9.26 16.74 18.49
N THR A 154 -8.54 17.26 17.49
CA THR A 154 -8.30 18.70 17.29
C THR A 154 -8.50 19.05 15.81
N ASN A 155 -9.38 20.01 15.52
CA ASN A 155 -9.48 20.64 14.19
C ASN A 155 -8.35 21.68 14.03
N LEU A 156 -7.42 21.40 13.12
CA LEU A 156 -6.22 22.20 12.87
C LEU A 156 -6.47 23.32 11.84
N SER A 157 -7.18 23.04 10.75
CA SER A 157 -7.37 24.00 9.65
C SER A 157 -8.42 25.06 9.96
N ARG A 158 -9.57 24.65 10.55
CA ARG A 158 -10.71 25.52 10.88
C ARG A 158 -11.11 26.46 9.74
N SER A 159 -11.10 25.92 8.52
CA SER A 159 -11.21 26.63 7.25
C SER A 159 -12.49 26.31 6.48
N SER A 160 -13.24 25.29 6.89
CA SER A 160 -14.48 24.85 6.24
C SER A 160 -15.50 25.98 6.00
N ASP A 161 -15.60 26.92 6.94
CA ASP A 161 -16.49 28.09 6.92
C ASP A 161 -15.84 29.38 6.38
N LEU A 162 -14.56 29.32 6.02
CA LEU A 162 -13.77 30.46 5.59
C LEU A 162 -13.62 30.46 4.07
N SER A 163 -13.43 31.66 3.51
CA SER A 163 -13.20 31.84 2.08
C SER A 163 -12.16 32.92 1.85
N SER A 164 -11.16 32.63 1.02
CA SER A 164 -10.17 33.59 0.52
C SER A 164 -10.41 33.94 -0.96
N PHE A 165 -11.37 33.28 -1.61
CA PHE A 165 -11.64 33.44 -3.04
C PHE A 165 -13.13 33.50 -3.33
N THR A 166 -13.54 34.49 -4.10
CA THR A 166 -14.92 34.59 -4.62
C THR A 166 -14.92 34.25 -6.09
N LEU A 167 -15.64 33.19 -6.47
CA LEU A 167 -15.82 32.76 -7.85
C LEU A 167 -16.47 33.87 -8.70
N LYS A 168 -16.33 33.79 -10.03
CA LYS A 168 -16.96 34.70 -11.00
C LYS A 168 -18.48 34.80 -10.85
N ASN A 169 -19.13 33.75 -10.34
CA ASN A 169 -20.57 33.73 -10.09
C ASN A 169 -20.98 34.45 -8.76
N GLY A 170 -20.01 34.91 -7.97
CA GLY A 170 -20.23 35.58 -6.69
C GLY A 170 -20.26 34.65 -5.46
N TYR A 171 -20.07 33.35 -5.65
CA TYR A 171 -19.98 32.38 -4.55
C TYR A 171 -18.63 32.49 -3.83
N ALA A 172 -18.67 32.57 -2.51
CA ALA A 172 -17.46 32.55 -1.68
C ALA A 172 -17.06 31.09 -1.48
N TYR A 173 -15.97 30.66 -2.13
CA TYR A 173 -15.56 29.27 -2.14
C TYR A 173 -15.00 28.86 -0.76
N PRO A 174 -15.44 27.74 -0.17
CA PRO A 174 -15.00 27.32 1.16
C PRO A 174 -13.54 26.91 1.21
N GLY A 175 -12.99 26.75 2.41
CA GLY A 175 -11.57 26.42 2.56
C GLY A 175 -11.18 25.04 2.05
N ASP A 176 -12.10 24.08 2.03
CA ASP A 176 -12.01 22.76 1.40
C ASP A 176 -10.61 22.10 1.40
N VAL A 177 -10.28 21.41 2.49
CA VAL A 177 -9.05 20.62 2.60
C VAL A 177 -9.22 19.27 1.90
N HIS A 178 -8.41 18.99 0.89
CA HIS A 178 -8.52 17.74 0.10
C HIS A 178 -7.35 16.78 0.31
N ASN A 179 -6.33 17.15 1.10
CA ASN A 179 -5.25 16.24 1.47
C ASN A 179 -4.58 16.68 2.78
N VAL A 180 -4.24 15.71 3.64
CA VAL A 180 -3.53 15.91 4.90
C VAL A 180 -2.50 14.80 5.10
N VAL A 181 -1.33 15.17 5.60
CA VAL A 181 -0.23 14.26 5.93
C VAL A 181 0.42 14.67 7.24
N HIS A 182 0.91 13.70 8.01
CA HIS A 182 1.59 13.96 9.28
C HIS A 182 2.75 13.00 9.53
N GLN A 183 3.65 13.40 10.43
CA GLN A 183 4.77 12.62 10.93
C GLN A 183 5.00 12.88 12.42
N VAL A 184 5.63 11.91 13.09
CA VAL A 184 6.06 12.04 14.49
C VAL A 184 7.56 11.78 14.60
N PHE A 185 8.24 12.53 15.46
CA PHE A 185 9.66 12.34 15.74
C PHE A 185 9.97 12.87 17.13
N ASN A 186 10.63 12.08 17.97
CA ASN A 186 10.79 12.41 19.38
C ASN A 186 9.42 12.82 20.00
N ASP A 187 9.38 13.88 20.80
CA ASP A 187 8.18 14.48 21.39
C ASP A 187 7.42 15.45 20.47
N ASN A 188 7.74 15.49 19.17
CA ASN A 188 7.17 16.44 18.21
C ASN A 188 6.25 15.76 17.19
N ILE A 189 5.28 16.52 16.71
CA ILE A 189 4.30 16.14 15.67
C ILE A 189 4.30 17.22 14.60
N PHE A 190 4.50 16.84 13.34
CA PHE A 190 4.39 17.76 12.21
C PHE A 190 3.22 17.35 11.33
N VAL A 191 2.39 18.33 10.95
CA VAL A 191 1.21 18.13 10.10
C VAL A 191 1.28 19.12 8.95
N ALA A 192 0.97 18.66 7.74
CA ALA A 192 0.80 19.50 6.57
C ALA A 192 -0.50 19.15 5.83
N TRP A 193 -1.15 20.15 5.25
CA TRP A 193 -2.34 19.94 4.43
C TRP A 193 -2.39 20.93 3.27
N VAL A 194 -3.17 20.57 2.25
CA VAL A 194 -3.51 21.48 1.15
C VAL A 194 -5.00 21.77 1.16
N GLY A 195 -5.35 23.05 1.05
CA GLY A 195 -6.73 23.52 1.03
C GLY A 195 -6.90 24.74 0.14
N LYS A 196 -8.14 25.01 -0.25
CA LYS A 196 -8.55 26.16 -1.06
C LYS A 196 -8.53 27.50 -0.29
N TYR A 197 -8.39 27.46 1.03
CA TYR A 197 -8.18 28.67 1.84
C TYR A 197 -6.72 29.16 1.79
N CYS A 198 -6.54 30.38 1.31
CA CYS A 198 -5.25 31.03 1.07
C CYS A 198 -5.18 32.43 1.69
N GLU A 199 -5.64 32.60 2.93
CA GLU A 199 -5.54 33.86 3.67
C GLU A 199 -5.05 33.61 5.11
N GLY A 200 -4.25 34.53 5.67
CA GLY A 200 -3.65 34.37 6.99
C GLY A 200 -2.35 33.55 7.01
N GLY A 201 -2.02 32.99 8.18
CA GLY A 201 -0.86 32.11 8.40
C GLY A 201 0.52 32.79 8.41
N THR A 202 0.58 34.11 8.22
CA THR A 202 1.81 34.95 8.23
C THR A 202 3.02 34.33 7.49
N PRO A 203 2.86 33.92 6.20
CA PRO A 203 3.94 33.33 5.42
C PRO A 203 5.12 34.30 5.25
N LEU A 204 6.35 33.77 5.17
CA LEU A 204 7.58 34.55 4.96
C LEU A 204 7.48 35.54 3.80
N TYR A 205 6.97 35.10 2.63
CA TYR A 205 6.83 35.96 1.45
C TYR A 205 5.89 37.16 1.64
N SER A 206 5.05 37.16 2.68
CA SER A 206 4.14 38.27 2.99
C SER A 206 4.73 39.29 3.96
N LEU A 207 5.80 38.91 4.66
CA LEU A 207 6.54 39.78 5.56
C LEU A 207 7.39 40.76 4.75
N LYS A 208 7.60 41.96 5.29
CA LYS A 208 8.37 42.99 4.61
C LYS A 208 9.70 43.19 5.33
N PRO A 209 10.84 42.84 4.70
CA PRO A 209 12.17 42.91 5.34
C PRO A 209 12.49 44.27 5.97
N VAL A 210 12.08 45.36 5.32
CA VAL A 210 12.30 46.73 5.81
C VAL A 210 11.36 47.14 6.94
N GLU A 211 10.12 46.64 6.96
CA GLU A 211 9.14 46.98 8.02
C GLU A 211 9.36 46.15 9.29
N GLU A 212 9.89 44.93 9.14
CA GLU A 212 10.14 43.96 10.21
C GLU A 212 11.65 43.73 10.45
N ALA A 213 12.47 44.74 10.17
CA ALA A 213 13.92 44.64 10.17
C ALA A 213 14.52 44.04 11.46
N ASP A 214 14.00 44.41 12.65
CA ASP A 214 14.51 43.88 13.92
C ASP A 214 14.26 42.36 14.06
N TYR A 215 13.17 41.84 13.48
CA TYR A 215 12.85 40.41 13.51
C TYR A 215 13.69 39.63 12.49
N PHE A 216 13.83 40.14 11.27
CA PHE A 216 14.73 39.53 10.28
C PHE A 216 16.19 39.54 10.75
N ALA A 217 16.66 40.64 11.34
CA ALA A 217 18.01 40.71 11.92
C ALA A 217 18.22 39.65 13.02
N ASP A 218 17.21 39.34 13.82
CA ASP A 218 17.31 38.26 14.82
C ASP A 218 17.34 36.87 14.16
N LEU A 219 16.55 36.63 13.11
CA LEU A 219 16.60 35.37 12.36
C LEU A 219 17.97 35.17 11.69
N GLU A 220 18.54 36.22 11.11
CA GLU A 220 19.85 36.19 10.44
C GLU A 220 21.01 36.05 11.45
N GLU A 221 21.03 36.86 12.52
CA GLU A 221 22.15 36.92 13.46
C GLU A 221 22.10 35.86 14.57
N THR A 222 20.91 35.51 15.08
CA THR A 222 20.75 34.58 16.22
C THR A 222 20.50 33.14 15.77
N TYR A 223 19.76 32.96 14.67
CA TYR A 223 19.38 31.63 14.14
C TYR A 223 20.09 31.27 12.83
N GLU A 224 21.02 32.14 12.39
CA GLU A 224 21.90 31.90 11.24
C GLU A 224 21.11 31.53 9.97
N LYS A 225 19.96 32.19 9.74
CA LYS A 225 19.13 31.98 8.55
C LYS A 225 19.61 32.84 7.40
N ASP A 226 19.92 32.19 6.28
CA ASP A 226 20.40 32.84 5.06
C ASP A 226 19.24 33.35 4.17
N ALA A 227 19.62 33.96 3.05
CA ALA A 227 18.68 34.56 2.13
C ALA A 227 17.77 33.53 1.42
N VAL A 228 18.26 32.31 1.16
CA VAL A 228 17.47 31.26 0.51
C VAL A 228 16.40 30.73 1.46
N TYR A 229 16.73 30.61 2.74
CA TYR A 229 15.78 30.24 3.79
C TYR A 229 14.69 31.30 4.02
N LEU A 230 15.05 32.59 3.98
CA LEU A 230 14.17 33.67 4.45
C LEU A 230 13.30 34.31 3.36
N TYR A 231 13.77 34.37 2.11
CA TYR A 231 13.17 35.24 1.09
C TYR A 231 12.54 34.48 -0.08
N ASP A 232 11.51 35.09 -0.69
CA ASP A 232 10.81 34.52 -1.85
C ASP A 232 11.59 34.74 -3.16
N LEU A 233 12.68 33.98 -3.34
CA LEU A 233 13.50 34.01 -4.55
C LEU A 233 12.85 33.24 -5.72
N PHE A 234 11.95 32.30 -5.41
CA PHE A 234 11.38 31.35 -6.37
C PHE A 234 9.97 31.74 -6.88
N GLY A 235 9.38 32.79 -6.31
CA GLY A 235 8.18 33.45 -6.80
C GLY A 235 6.86 32.83 -6.35
N VAL A 236 6.81 32.36 -5.11
CA VAL A 236 5.65 31.74 -4.43
C VAL A 236 4.58 32.78 -4.10
N GLY A 237 4.98 34.02 -3.78
CA GLY A 237 4.10 35.12 -3.42
C GLY A 237 3.28 35.64 -4.60
N GLY A 238 2.01 35.97 -4.32
CA GLY A 238 1.07 36.49 -5.30
C GLY A 238 -0.37 36.50 -4.82
N ALA A 239 -1.28 36.87 -5.73
CA ALA A 239 -2.71 36.72 -5.52
C ALA A 239 -3.12 35.27 -5.84
N GLN A 240 -4.10 34.75 -5.10
CA GLN A 240 -4.71 33.46 -5.38
C GLN A 240 -5.39 33.47 -6.77
N SER A 241 -5.12 32.44 -7.55
CA SER A 241 -5.68 32.24 -8.90
C SER A 241 -6.75 31.13 -8.91
N SER A 242 -7.37 30.90 -10.06
CA SER A 242 -8.38 29.87 -10.28
C SER A 242 -8.27 29.29 -11.70
N VAL A 243 -8.83 28.09 -11.89
CA VAL A 243 -9.03 27.45 -13.19
C VAL A 243 -10.53 27.31 -13.47
N ASP A 244 -10.94 27.53 -14.73
CA ASP A 244 -12.32 27.39 -15.17
C ASP A 244 -12.45 26.17 -16.09
N TYR A 245 -12.92 25.06 -15.55
CA TYR A 245 -13.03 23.80 -16.27
C TYR A 245 -14.12 23.80 -17.35
N LYS A 246 -15.02 24.79 -17.35
CA LYS A 246 -15.92 25.05 -18.49
C LYS A 246 -15.16 25.28 -19.78
N ASP A 247 -14.02 25.97 -19.69
CA ASP A 247 -13.17 26.26 -20.83
C ASP A 247 -12.37 25.03 -21.28
N GLN A 248 -12.26 24.01 -20.42
CA GLN A 248 -11.56 22.74 -20.68
C GLN A 248 -12.50 21.59 -21.10
N GLY A 249 -13.81 21.85 -21.22
CA GLY A 249 -14.79 20.85 -21.66
C GLY A 249 -15.52 20.11 -20.55
N PHE A 250 -15.35 20.52 -19.29
CA PHE A 250 -16.03 19.96 -18.10
C PHE A 250 -16.92 21.05 -17.45
N PRO A 251 -18.03 21.45 -18.12
CA PRO A 251 -18.87 22.56 -17.66
C PRO A 251 -19.56 22.35 -16.32
N GLU A 252 -19.74 21.08 -15.92
CA GLU A 252 -20.28 20.63 -14.65
C GLU A 252 -19.42 21.03 -13.44
N VAL A 253 -18.09 21.04 -13.59
CA VAL A 253 -17.15 21.41 -12.51
C VAL A 253 -17.07 22.93 -12.33
N GLY A 254 -16.94 23.68 -13.42
CA GLY A 254 -16.88 25.14 -13.37
C GLY A 254 -15.55 25.71 -12.85
N GLU A 255 -15.61 26.82 -12.12
CA GLU A 255 -14.43 27.54 -11.65
C GLU A 255 -14.01 27.07 -10.26
N ILE A 256 -12.75 26.67 -10.11
CA ILE A 256 -12.17 26.18 -8.87
C ILE A 256 -10.93 27.03 -8.52
N PRO A 257 -10.80 27.52 -7.27
CA PRO A 257 -9.60 28.23 -6.84
C PRO A 257 -8.40 27.29 -6.68
N PHE A 258 -7.21 27.86 -6.80
CA PHE A 258 -5.96 27.16 -6.54
C PHE A 258 -5.73 26.97 -5.03
N SER A 259 -5.07 25.88 -4.69
CA SER A 259 -4.86 25.46 -3.31
C SER A 259 -3.57 26.02 -2.71
N CYS A 260 -3.54 26.17 -1.39
CA CYS A 260 -2.37 26.55 -0.61
C CYS A 260 -1.89 25.44 0.30
N VAL A 261 -0.57 25.41 0.53
CA VAL A 261 0.07 24.53 1.52
C VAL A 261 0.08 25.20 2.89
N TRP A 262 -0.34 24.43 3.89
CA TRP A 262 -0.37 24.80 5.30
C TRP A 262 0.35 23.77 6.15
N THR A 263 0.89 24.21 7.29
CA THR A 263 1.57 23.37 8.26
C THR A 263 1.16 23.72 9.68
N ALA A 264 1.23 22.75 10.60
CA ALA A 264 1.08 22.95 12.03
C ALA A 264 2.05 22.06 12.80
N ARG A 265 2.49 22.54 13.97
CA ARG A 265 3.49 21.88 14.82
C ARG A 265 2.88 21.57 16.18
N GLY A 266 3.02 20.32 16.60
CA GLY A 266 2.59 19.84 17.91
C GLY A 266 3.80 19.42 18.74
N LYS A 267 3.77 19.71 20.04
CA LYS A 267 4.76 19.20 21.00
C LYS A 267 4.06 18.53 22.18
N LEU A 268 4.50 17.33 22.52
CA LEU A 268 4.04 16.59 23.68
C LEU A 268 4.74 17.11 24.94
N LEU A 269 3.96 17.58 25.92
CA LEU A 269 4.44 18.18 27.15
C LEU A 269 3.95 17.39 28.36
N ALA A 270 4.80 17.26 29.37
CA ALA A 270 4.42 16.70 30.66
C ALA A 270 3.73 17.75 31.54
N GLY A 271 2.76 17.30 32.34
CA GLY A 271 1.99 18.14 33.24
C GLY A 271 0.58 18.40 32.76
N ASP A 272 -0.04 19.38 33.42
CA ASP A 272 -1.43 19.76 33.20
C ASP A 272 -1.56 20.73 32.02
N ASP A 273 -2.55 20.54 31.16
CA ASP A 273 -2.81 21.43 30.02
C ASP A 273 -3.42 22.74 30.53
N PRO A 274 -2.73 23.89 30.44
CA PRO A 274 -3.25 25.16 30.92
C PRO A 274 -4.51 25.61 30.17
N ALA A 275 -4.79 25.05 28.99
CA ALA A 275 -5.99 25.34 28.20
C ALA A 275 -7.22 24.53 28.65
N THR A 276 -7.07 23.53 29.52
CA THR A 276 -8.18 22.70 30.00
C THR A 276 -8.38 22.79 31.52
N THR A 277 -9.48 22.22 32.01
CA THR A 277 -9.82 22.20 33.44
C THR A 277 -9.58 20.84 34.09
N GLU A 278 -9.31 19.81 33.29
CA GLU A 278 -9.09 18.45 33.76
C GLU A 278 -7.61 18.28 34.07
N SER A 279 -7.30 17.60 35.17
CA SER A 279 -5.90 17.37 35.54
C SER A 279 -5.29 16.32 34.62
N GLU A 280 -4.37 16.73 33.76
CA GLU A 280 -3.62 15.86 32.85
C GLU A 280 -2.19 15.60 33.39
N ALA A 281 -1.62 14.44 33.05
CA ALA A 281 -0.20 14.14 33.25
C ALA A 281 0.62 14.42 31.99
N THR A 282 0.00 14.41 30.82
CA THR A 282 0.62 14.70 29.53
C THR A 282 -0.41 15.26 28.56
N TYR A 283 -0.02 16.23 27.73
CA TYR A 283 -0.87 16.84 26.70
C TYR A 283 -0.05 17.29 25.49
N VAL A 284 -0.72 17.58 24.37
CA VAL A 284 -0.08 18.14 23.18
C VAL A 284 -0.41 19.63 23.09
N MET A 285 0.61 20.47 23.02
CA MET A 285 0.47 21.88 22.69
C MET A 285 0.65 22.05 21.17
N TRP A 286 -0.26 22.79 20.54
CA TRP A 286 -0.24 23.09 19.10
C TRP A 286 0.15 24.54 18.85
N THR A 287 0.97 24.78 17.83
CA THR A 287 1.20 26.13 17.30
C THR A 287 0.04 26.59 16.42
N LYS A 288 -0.07 27.91 16.22
CA LYS A 288 -0.91 28.44 15.14
C LYS A 288 -0.44 27.88 13.78
N PRO A 289 -1.36 27.54 12.86
CA PRO A 289 -1.01 27.13 11.51
C PRO A 289 -0.18 28.17 10.76
N GLU A 290 0.82 27.69 10.02
CA GLU A 290 1.66 28.49 9.12
C GLU A 290 1.31 28.18 7.68
N ARG A 291 1.13 29.21 6.86
CA ARG A 291 0.91 29.07 5.43
C ARG A 291 2.26 29.15 4.71
N LEU A 292 2.49 28.33 3.69
CA LEU A 292 3.73 28.36 2.90
C LEU A 292 3.56 28.96 1.51
N THR A 293 2.38 28.81 0.90
CA THR A 293 2.14 29.22 -0.49
C THR A 293 0.97 30.18 -0.61
N SER A 294 0.85 30.89 -1.74
CA SER A 294 -0.16 31.95 -1.92
C SER A 294 -1.38 31.54 -2.74
N GLY A 295 -1.37 30.36 -3.34
CA GLY A 295 -2.38 29.93 -4.31
C GLY A 295 -2.22 30.63 -5.66
N LYS A 296 -1.05 31.25 -5.91
CA LYS A 296 -0.68 31.74 -7.25
C LYS A 296 -0.56 30.60 -8.27
N ARG A 297 -0.19 29.42 -7.79
CA ARG A 297 -0.14 28.13 -8.47
C ARG A 297 -0.91 27.12 -7.62
N ASP A 298 -1.43 26.07 -8.23
CA ASP A 298 -2.27 25.10 -7.55
C ASP A 298 -1.44 24.01 -6.89
N ALA A 299 -1.37 24.02 -5.56
CA ALA A 299 -0.64 23.03 -4.78
C ALA A 299 -1.43 21.71 -4.64
N ASN A 300 -0.74 20.57 -4.77
CA ASN A 300 -1.35 19.25 -4.55
C ASN A 300 -0.31 18.25 -4.02
N LEU A 301 -0.78 17.09 -3.54
CA LEU A 301 0.00 15.94 -3.11
C LEU A 301 1.17 16.29 -2.15
N PRO A 302 0.89 16.89 -0.97
CA PRO A 302 1.93 17.10 0.03
C PRO A 302 2.49 15.76 0.53
N ALA A 303 3.80 15.71 0.77
CA ALA A 303 4.48 14.58 1.38
C ALA A 303 5.47 15.07 2.45
N VAL A 304 5.54 14.39 3.59
CA VAL A 304 6.41 14.77 4.71
C VAL A 304 7.11 13.56 5.33
N ASP A 305 8.38 13.76 5.67
CA ASP A 305 9.13 12.89 6.58
C ASP A 305 9.93 13.72 7.60
N CYS A 306 10.16 13.15 8.79
CA CYS A 306 10.86 13.78 9.89
C CYS A 306 11.84 12.81 10.55
N ALA A 307 13.04 13.31 10.83
CA ALA A 307 14.16 12.55 11.36
C ALA A 307 14.62 13.10 12.73
N ALA A 308 14.61 12.23 13.75
CA ALA A 308 14.96 12.61 15.12
C ALA A 308 16.43 13.09 15.23
N GLY A 309 16.57 14.32 15.70
CA GLY A 309 17.81 15.07 15.88
C GLY A 309 18.22 15.93 14.68
N ALA A 310 17.55 15.80 13.53
CA ALA A 310 17.80 16.60 12.34
C ALA A 310 16.67 17.62 12.11
N GLY A 311 15.47 17.16 11.76
CA GLY A 311 14.35 18.04 11.41
C GLY A 311 13.29 17.37 10.54
N CYS A 312 12.49 18.18 9.85
CA CYS A 312 11.45 17.76 8.92
C CYS A 312 11.64 18.40 7.54
N ILE A 313 11.19 17.69 6.51
CA ILE A 313 11.03 18.21 5.15
C ILE A 313 9.60 17.98 4.66
N LEU A 314 9.08 18.93 3.91
CA LEU A 314 7.80 18.88 3.22
C LEU A 314 8.02 19.10 1.74
N THR A 315 7.43 18.26 0.88
CA THR A 315 7.40 18.45 -0.57
C THR A 315 5.97 18.45 -1.10
N TRP A 316 5.74 19.08 -2.25
CA TRP A 316 4.46 19.11 -2.94
C TRP A 316 4.64 19.44 -4.42
N GLN A 317 3.61 19.22 -5.23
CA GLN A 317 3.59 19.68 -6.63
C GLN A 317 2.81 20.99 -6.76
N GLU A 318 3.28 21.92 -7.60
CA GLU A 318 2.49 23.12 -7.96
C GLU A 318 2.31 23.30 -9.47
N ASP A 319 1.06 23.23 -9.90
CA ASP A 319 0.66 23.42 -11.29
C ASP A 319 0.35 24.91 -11.57
N PRO A 320 0.96 25.54 -12.60
CA PRO A 320 0.73 26.95 -12.90
C PRO A 320 -0.67 27.25 -13.48
N GLU A 321 -1.33 26.26 -14.08
CA GLU A 321 -2.62 26.42 -14.77
C GLU A 321 -3.78 25.69 -14.06
N GLY A 322 -3.50 25.12 -12.88
CA GLY A 322 -4.48 24.37 -12.08
C GLY A 322 -4.45 22.87 -12.40
N LEU A 323 -5.02 22.07 -11.50
CA LEU A 323 -5.11 20.62 -11.67
C LEU A 323 -5.60 20.22 -13.07
N ARG A 324 -4.79 19.46 -13.81
CA ARG A 324 -5.15 19.02 -15.16
C ARG A 324 -5.95 17.71 -15.11
N PRO A 325 -7.13 17.64 -15.75
CA PRO A 325 -7.87 16.39 -15.85
C PRO A 325 -7.14 15.38 -16.74
N GLY A 326 -6.99 14.16 -16.27
CA GLY A 326 -6.61 12.98 -17.04
C GLY A 326 -7.79 12.43 -17.85
N GLN A 327 -7.50 11.63 -18.88
CA GLN A 327 -8.51 11.09 -19.80
C GLN A 327 -9.25 9.85 -19.28
N GLY A 328 -9.05 9.44 -18.02
CA GLY A 328 -9.74 8.28 -17.42
C GLY A 328 -9.43 6.93 -18.09
N LEU A 329 -8.35 6.82 -18.88
CA LEU A 329 -8.04 5.63 -19.69
C LEU A 329 -7.46 4.44 -18.89
N GLY A 330 -7.52 4.45 -17.56
CA GLY A 330 -7.09 3.35 -16.69
C GLY A 330 -7.69 3.47 -15.29
N PRO A 331 -7.49 2.47 -14.40
CA PRO A 331 -7.98 2.51 -13.02
C PRO A 331 -7.31 3.67 -12.28
N GLY A 332 -8.07 4.74 -12.09
CA GLY A 332 -7.57 6.05 -11.73
C GLY A 332 -8.64 7.10 -12.02
N GLU A 333 -9.22 7.71 -11.00
CA GLU A 333 -10.01 8.93 -11.17
C GLU A 333 -9.22 9.93 -12.02
N GLY A 334 -9.87 10.49 -13.03
CA GLY A 334 -9.28 11.43 -13.99
C GLY A 334 -8.74 12.73 -13.37
N TRP A 335 -8.58 12.83 -12.05
CA TRP A 335 -8.29 14.07 -11.33
C TRP A 335 -7.22 13.91 -10.24
N SER A 336 -6.44 12.82 -10.29
CA SER A 336 -5.41 12.52 -9.28
C SER A 336 -4.13 13.38 -9.32
N GLY A 337 -4.05 14.40 -10.18
CA GLY A 337 -2.84 15.20 -10.37
C GLY A 337 -1.67 14.44 -11.01
N ALA A 338 -1.94 13.27 -11.58
CA ALA A 338 -0.95 12.48 -12.32
C ALA A 338 -0.55 13.14 -13.64
N VAL A 339 -1.50 13.76 -14.33
CA VAL A 339 -1.19 14.56 -15.52
C VAL A 339 -1.19 16.01 -15.06
N ALA A 340 -0.20 16.77 -15.49
CA ALA A 340 -0.05 18.18 -15.12
C ALA A 340 0.19 19.04 -16.35
N ASN A 341 0.10 20.35 -16.18
CA ASN A 341 0.47 21.31 -17.21
C ASN A 341 1.98 21.48 -17.26
N GLN A 342 2.48 21.95 -18.40
CA GLN A 342 3.89 22.29 -18.56
C GLN A 342 4.31 23.30 -17.49
N GLN A 343 5.59 23.26 -17.09
CA GLN A 343 6.16 24.06 -16.00
C GLN A 343 5.66 23.68 -14.61
N THR A 344 4.99 22.54 -14.42
CA THR A 344 4.67 22.04 -13.07
C THR A 344 5.96 21.56 -12.41
N ASP A 345 6.19 22.03 -11.19
CA ASP A 345 7.40 21.75 -10.43
C ASP A 345 7.09 21.04 -9.11
N ILE A 346 8.05 20.27 -8.64
CA ILE A 346 8.11 19.83 -7.25
C ILE A 346 8.82 20.90 -6.43
N TRP A 347 8.24 21.20 -5.28
CA TRP A 347 8.75 22.16 -4.32
C TRP A 347 9.13 21.46 -3.03
N TYR A 348 10.01 22.08 -2.27
CA TYR A 348 10.29 21.65 -0.90
C TYR A 348 10.46 22.82 0.07
N SER A 349 10.24 22.54 1.35
CA SER A 349 10.51 23.41 2.48
C SER A 349 10.91 22.54 3.67
N HIS A 350 11.69 23.09 4.60
CA HIS A 350 12.26 22.32 5.71
C HIS A 350 12.36 23.15 7.00
N ILE A 351 12.55 22.44 8.11
CA ILE A 351 12.86 23.04 9.41
C ILE A 351 13.68 22.09 10.28
N SER A 352 14.66 22.64 11.00
CA SER A 352 15.48 21.85 11.93
C SER A 352 14.71 21.48 13.20
N GLN A 353 15.07 20.38 13.85
CA GLN A 353 14.47 19.99 15.13
C GLN A 353 14.78 21.02 16.23
N ALA A 354 15.95 21.66 16.20
CA ALA A 354 16.36 22.64 17.21
C ALA A 354 15.46 23.89 17.24
N GLU A 355 14.81 24.18 16.11
CA GLU A 355 13.97 25.36 15.92
C GLU A 355 12.48 25.04 15.89
N PHE A 356 12.14 23.75 15.88
CA PHE A 356 10.79 23.27 15.68
C PHE A 356 9.79 23.81 16.70
N ASP A 357 10.19 23.84 17.98
CA ASP A 357 9.36 24.24 19.11
C ASP A 357 9.62 25.67 19.62
N LEU A 358 10.32 26.47 18.83
CA LEU A 358 10.56 27.88 19.16
C LEU A 358 9.34 28.73 18.79
N VAL A 359 8.82 29.45 19.78
CA VAL A 359 7.62 30.27 19.66
C VAL A 359 7.80 31.66 20.24
N PHE A 360 6.95 32.59 19.79
CA PHE A 360 6.87 33.93 20.36
C PHE A 360 6.35 33.89 21.80
N SER A 361 7.02 34.59 22.71
CA SER A 361 6.55 34.74 24.11
C SER A 361 5.25 35.56 24.23
N ALA A 362 5.05 36.48 23.29
CA ALA A 362 3.80 37.17 22.98
C ALA A 362 3.89 37.68 21.52
N GLU A 363 2.75 37.97 20.89
CA GLU A 363 2.74 38.47 19.50
C GLU A 363 3.67 39.69 19.34
N ASP A 364 4.50 39.63 18.30
CA ASP A 364 5.48 40.66 17.89
C ASP A 364 6.57 40.98 18.94
N VAL A 365 6.76 40.13 19.95
CA VAL A 365 7.88 40.24 20.90
C VAL A 365 9.07 39.44 20.39
N ILE A 366 10.12 40.15 19.97
CA ILE A 366 11.38 39.56 19.50
C ILE A 366 12.08 38.82 20.65
N GLY A 367 12.57 37.62 20.34
CA GLY A 367 13.12 36.64 21.26
C GLY A 367 12.23 35.40 21.38
N ALA A 368 12.72 34.27 20.87
CA ALA A 368 12.01 33.00 20.97
C ALA A 368 12.12 32.40 22.37
N ILE A 369 11.10 31.63 22.73
CA ILE A 369 11.13 30.70 23.85
C ILE A 369 10.64 29.33 23.38
N PRO A 370 11.09 28.22 23.98
CA PRO A 370 10.52 26.91 23.72
C PRO A 370 9.04 26.82 24.14
N MET A 371 8.25 25.96 23.48
CA MET A 371 6.85 25.70 23.86
C MET A 371 6.67 25.25 25.31
N SER A 372 7.66 24.56 25.88
CA SER A 372 7.66 24.16 27.30
C SER A 372 7.76 25.35 28.26
N GLU A 373 8.41 26.45 27.85
CA GLU A 373 8.44 27.71 28.61
C GLU A 373 7.17 28.52 28.38
N TYR A 374 6.64 28.54 27.15
CA TYR A 374 5.37 29.20 26.83
C TYR A 374 4.22 28.66 27.68
N ALA A 375 4.18 27.34 27.90
CA ALA A 375 3.22 26.67 28.78
C ALA A 375 3.18 27.24 30.22
N LEU A 376 4.29 27.84 30.70
CA LEU A 376 4.40 28.42 32.03
C LEU A 376 3.88 29.85 32.12
N LEU A 377 3.61 30.52 30.98
CA LEU A 377 3.18 31.92 30.93
C LEU A 377 1.71 32.12 31.32
N THR A 378 0.95 31.04 31.56
CA THR A 378 -0.51 31.03 31.82
C THR A 378 -1.36 31.62 30.69
N ASP A 379 -0.76 31.80 29.51
CA ASP A 379 -1.47 32.10 28.27
C ASP A 379 -2.13 30.82 27.77
N VAL A 380 -3.42 30.91 27.44
CA VAL A 380 -4.23 29.77 26.96
C VAL A 380 -4.45 29.83 25.43
N THR A 381 -3.78 30.76 24.76
CA THR A 381 -3.83 30.88 23.30
C THR A 381 -2.80 29.97 22.63
N MET A 382 -3.04 29.62 21.38
CA MET A 382 -2.06 28.87 20.59
C MET A 382 -0.85 29.78 20.29
N PRO A 383 0.38 29.36 20.64
CA PRO A 383 1.57 30.15 20.34
C PRO A 383 1.81 30.27 18.83
N LYS A 384 2.34 31.42 18.40
CA LYS A 384 2.83 31.62 17.01
C LYS A 384 4.25 31.05 16.90
N PRO A 385 4.58 30.25 15.86
CA PRO A 385 5.95 29.83 15.58
C PRO A 385 6.89 31.03 15.44
N TYR A 386 8.09 30.94 16.02
CA TYR A 386 9.11 32.00 15.97
C TYR A 386 10.04 31.83 14.78
N VAL A 387 10.62 30.64 14.60
CA VAL A 387 11.36 30.32 13.38
C VAL A 387 10.36 29.67 12.42
N PRO A 388 10.02 30.34 11.31
CA PRO A 388 9.07 29.79 10.34
C PRO A 388 9.69 28.61 9.59
N MET A 389 8.87 27.84 8.86
CA MET A 389 9.40 26.93 7.85
C MET A 389 10.20 27.72 6.80
N ALA A 390 11.23 27.11 6.21
CA ALA A 390 12.01 27.72 5.13
C ALA A 390 11.10 28.20 3.99
N ALA A 391 11.44 29.32 3.35
CA ALA A 391 10.77 29.77 2.14
C ALA A 391 10.78 28.63 1.10
N PRO A 392 9.67 28.37 0.36
CA PRO A 392 9.66 27.25 -0.57
C PRO A 392 10.67 27.39 -1.69
N VAL A 393 11.43 26.31 -1.91
CA VAL A 393 12.45 26.19 -2.95
C VAL A 393 11.94 25.24 -4.05
N ARG A 394 12.24 25.58 -5.31
CA ARG A 394 12.00 24.67 -6.44
C ARG A 394 13.03 23.56 -6.43
N LEU A 395 12.56 22.31 -6.43
CA LEU A 395 13.42 21.16 -6.62
C LEU A 395 13.70 20.91 -8.09
N THR A 396 12.66 20.84 -8.91
CA THR A 396 12.77 20.58 -10.35
C THR A 396 13.01 21.86 -11.14
N ASP A 397 13.49 21.71 -12.37
CA ASP A 397 13.87 22.79 -13.28
C ASP A 397 12.86 22.98 -14.43
N ASN A 398 11.59 22.67 -14.16
CA ASN A 398 10.54 22.67 -15.18
C ASN A 398 10.01 24.07 -15.46
N ALA A 399 10.16 25.02 -14.54
CA ALA A 399 9.78 26.41 -14.79
C ALA A 399 10.66 27.07 -15.86
N MET A 400 10.00 27.81 -16.77
CA MET A 400 10.70 28.54 -17.83
C MET A 400 11.47 29.74 -17.26
N CYS A 401 12.78 29.83 -17.55
CA CYS A 401 13.57 31.03 -17.34
C CYS A 401 13.85 31.75 -18.66
N LYS A 402 13.54 33.05 -18.72
CA LYS A 402 13.73 33.89 -19.92
C LYS A 402 14.89 34.83 -19.67
N GLY A 403 15.69 35.17 -20.69
CA GLY A 403 16.83 36.09 -20.56
C GLY A 403 16.45 37.57 -20.32
N THR A 404 15.16 37.89 -20.24
CA THR A 404 14.65 39.22 -19.91
C THR A 404 13.25 39.09 -19.30
N SER A 405 13.06 39.72 -18.14
CA SER A 405 11.77 39.76 -17.44
C SER A 405 11.01 41.01 -17.86
N THR A 406 9.69 40.88 -18.03
CA THR A 406 8.81 42.02 -18.31
C THR A 406 7.51 41.84 -17.56
N GLU A 407 6.75 42.92 -17.33
CA GLU A 407 5.43 42.84 -16.67
C GLU A 407 4.46 41.83 -17.33
N LYS A 408 4.58 41.60 -18.65
CA LYS A 408 3.72 40.66 -19.41
C LYS A 408 4.28 39.25 -19.52
N SER A 409 5.52 39.06 -19.13
CA SER A 409 6.24 37.79 -19.22
C SER A 409 7.31 37.80 -18.14
N PRO A 410 6.91 37.77 -16.86
CA PRO A 410 7.86 37.79 -15.76
C PRO A 410 8.66 36.49 -15.76
N SER A 411 9.92 36.59 -15.35
CA SER A 411 10.71 35.45 -14.85
C SER A 411 10.87 35.63 -13.34
N ALA A 412 10.95 34.53 -12.60
CA ALA A 412 11.17 34.59 -11.16
C ALA A 412 12.62 35.03 -10.86
N PRO A 413 12.88 35.67 -9.70
CA PRO A 413 14.20 36.18 -9.34
C PRO A 413 15.32 35.15 -9.47
N TYR A 414 15.10 33.90 -9.03
CA TYR A 414 16.11 32.83 -9.10
C TYR A 414 16.73 32.63 -10.49
N CYS A 415 16.01 32.94 -11.58
CA CYS A 415 16.56 32.83 -12.93
C CYS A 415 17.77 33.74 -13.17
N TYR A 416 17.99 34.76 -12.35
CA TYR A 416 18.94 35.85 -12.60
C TYR A 416 20.02 36.03 -11.54
N ILE A 417 19.94 35.26 -10.47
CA ILE A 417 20.81 35.39 -9.29
C ILE A 417 22.09 34.59 -9.53
N ASP A 418 23.22 35.17 -9.15
CA ASP A 418 24.49 34.46 -8.90
C ASP A 418 24.46 33.93 -7.45
N PHE A 419 24.21 32.62 -7.29
CA PHE A 419 24.10 32.03 -5.96
C PHE A 419 25.46 31.84 -5.28
N ASP A 420 26.59 31.90 -6.00
CA ASP A 420 27.93 31.90 -5.39
C ASP A 420 28.18 33.13 -4.51
N THR A 421 27.37 34.19 -4.67
CA THR A 421 27.46 35.44 -3.90
C THR A 421 26.28 35.70 -2.96
N ILE A 422 25.41 34.70 -2.78
CA ILE A 422 24.16 34.85 -2.00
C ILE A 422 24.39 35.17 -0.52
N ASP A 423 25.54 34.76 0.04
CA ASP A 423 25.93 35.00 1.44
C ASP A 423 26.05 36.50 1.78
N ASP A 424 26.21 37.38 0.78
CA ASP A 424 26.26 38.84 0.98
C ASP A 424 24.85 39.48 1.09
N ILE A 425 23.78 38.69 0.98
CA ILE A 425 22.39 39.16 0.93
C ILE A 425 21.69 39.02 2.29
N ASP A 426 21.06 40.10 2.73
CA ASP A 426 20.33 40.22 4.00
C ASP A 426 19.06 41.09 3.83
N HIS A 427 18.34 41.30 4.94
CA HIS A 427 17.11 42.09 4.96
C HIS A 427 17.28 43.55 4.50
N THR A 428 18.50 44.08 4.53
CA THR A 428 18.81 45.46 4.16
C THR A 428 19.01 45.65 2.66
N ASN A 429 19.39 44.58 1.94
CA ASN A 429 19.74 44.65 0.52
C ASN A 429 18.96 43.67 -0.39
N ILE A 430 18.18 42.71 0.13
CA ILE A 430 17.41 41.72 -0.65
C ILE A 430 16.60 42.28 -1.84
N GLN A 431 16.11 43.51 -1.73
CA GLN A 431 15.39 44.16 -2.82
C GLN A 431 16.22 44.26 -4.12
N THR A 432 17.57 44.27 -4.03
CA THR A 432 18.44 44.25 -5.21
C THR A 432 18.28 42.99 -6.04
N LEU A 433 17.95 41.85 -5.42
CA LEU A 433 17.67 40.59 -6.11
C LEU A 433 16.22 40.52 -6.61
N LEU A 434 15.26 40.92 -5.77
CA LEU A 434 13.84 40.85 -6.11
C LEU A 434 13.44 41.79 -7.26
N ASP A 435 14.22 42.85 -7.52
CA ASP A 435 14.01 43.80 -8.61
C ASP A 435 14.79 43.47 -9.90
N LEU A 436 15.45 42.30 -9.99
CA LEU A 436 16.21 41.91 -11.19
C LEU A 436 15.29 41.73 -12.40
N GLU A 437 15.52 42.49 -13.47
CA GLU A 437 14.83 42.36 -14.76
C GLU A 437 15.65 41.59 -15.81
N ALA A 438 16.91 41.29 -15.51
CA ALA A 438 17.85 40.58 -16.36
C ALA A 438 18.92 39.86 -15.50
N PRO A 439 19.62 38.86 -16.05
CA PRO A 439 20.65 38.12 -15.32
C PRO A 439 21.78 39.01 -14.80
N GLU A 440 22.26 38.71 -13.59
CA GLU A 440 23.54 39.19 -13.09
C GLU A 440 24.70 38.61 -13.93
N ALA A 441 25.91 39.15 -13.72
CA ALA A 441 27.09 38.47 -14.25
C ALA A 441 27.22 37.14 -13.50
N ASP A 442 27.53 36.07 -14.23
CA ASP A 442 27.76 34.74 -13.67
C ASP A 442 26.52 34.10 -13.00
N ALA A 443 25.30 34.55 -13.34
CA ALA A 443 24.05 33.95 -12.85
C ALA A 443 23.90 32.45 -13.22
N ASP A 444 23.70 31.60 -12.21
CA ASP A 444 23.73 30.14 -12.30
C ASP A 444 22.70 29.59 -13.30
N PHE A 445 21.47 30.10 -13.23
CA PHE A 445 20.35 29.61 -14.02
C PHE A 445 20.13 30.37 -15.34
N CYS A 446 21.01 31.31 -15.69
CA CYS A 446 20.99 32.03 -16.96
C CYS A 446 22.38 32.48 -17.44
N ALA A 447 23.35 31.57 -17.35
CA ALA A 447 24.73 31.77 -17.76
C ALA A 447 24.87 32.03 -19.27
N ASP A 448 24.01 31.44 -20.11
CA ASP A 448 23.90 31.75 -21.54
C ASP A 448 22.43 31.87 -21.98
N GLN A 449 22.19 32.32 -23.22
CA GLN A 449 20.85 32.54 -23.76
C GLN A 449 20.71 32.02 -25.19
N VAL A 450 19.63 31.29 -25.45
CA VAL A 450 19.28 30.80 -26.80
C VAL A 450 17.97 31.40 -27.29
N ASP A 451 17.93 31.74 -28.58
CA ASP A 451 16.69 32.15 -29.24
C ASP A 451 15.84 30.90 -29.53
N TRP A 452 14.62 30.84 -28.99
CA TRP A 452 13.67 29.75 -29.19
C TRP A 452 12.37 30.27 -29.80
N LEU A 453 11.93 29.67 -30.90
CA LEU A 453 10.65 29.99 -31.51
C LEU A 453 9.56 29.16 -30.85
N ASN A 454 8.67 29.81 -30.10
CA ASN A 454 7.57 29.10 -29.48
C ASN A 454 6.54 28.62 -30.54
N PRO A 455 5.70 27.61 -30.21
CA PRO A 455 4.64 27.14 -31.11
C PRO A 455 3.66 28.23 -31.57
N GLY A 456 3.52 29.32 -30.78
CA GLY A 456 2.75 30.51 -31.11
C GLY A 456 3.42 31.47 -32.11
N GLY A 457 4.60 31.14 -32.63
CA GLY A 457 5.33 31.93 -33.63
C GLY A 457 6.08 33.14 -33.07
N THR A 458 6.29 33.21 -31.76
CA THR A 458 7.05 34.27 -31.08
C THR A 458 8.42 33.73 -30.65
N THR A 459 9.49 34.43 -31.02
CA THR A 459 10.84 34.12 -30.55
C THR A 459 11.03 34.65 -29.13
N LEU A 460 11.34 33.75 -28.20
CA LEU A 460 11.73 34.04 -26.83
C LEU A 460 13.23 33.82 -26.68
N LYS A 461 13.86 34.56 -25.77
CA LYS A 461 15.22 34.28 -25.33
C LYS A 461 15.14 33.46 -24.06
N LEU A 462 15.56 32.21 -24.13
CA LEU A 462 15.54 31.27 -23.01
C LEU A 462 16.91 31.19 -22.36
N CYS A 463 16.91 31.00 -21.05
CA CYS A 463 18.12 30.84 -20.27
C CYS A 463 18.68 29.42 -20.40
N VAL A 464 20.00 29.35 -20.48
CA VAL A 464 20.80 28.14 -20.35
C VAL A 464 21.59 28.27 -19.05
N THR A 465 21.49 27.26 -18.20
CA THR A 465 22.18 27.19 -16.91
C THR A 465 23.69 26.98 -17.10
N GLU A 466 24.48 27.16 -16.04
CA GLU A 466 25.93 26.91 -16.08
C GLU A 466 26.30 25.46 -16.41
N ASP A 467 25.50 24.50 -15.96
CA ASP A 467 25.58 23.07 -16.28
C ASP A 467 24.89 22.73 -17.62
N ASN A 468 24.61 23.75 -18.43
CA ASN A 468 24.17 23.65 -19.82
C ASN A 468 22.73 23.12 -20.06
N ARG A 469 21.90 23.02 -19.02
CA ARG A 469 20.47 22.72 -19.11
C ARG A 469 19.69 23.87 -19.74
N LEU A 470 18.62 23.55 -20.47
CA LEU A 470 17.75 24.54 -21.11
C LEU A 470 16.43 24.66 -20.34
N LEU A 471 16.19 25.82 -19.73
CA LEU A 471 14.99 26.08 -18.94
C LEU A 471 13.82 26.56 -19.83
N ASN A 472 13.34 25.67 -20.72
CA ASN A 472 12.33 25.99 -21.75
C ASN A 472 10.87 25.82 -21.31
N GLY A 473 10.63 25.23 -20.15
CA GLY A 473 9.27 25.09 -19.63
C GLY A 473 8.38 24.09 -20.35
N ARG A 474 8.92 22.99 -20.89
CA ARG A 474 8.16 22.01 -21.68
C ARG A 474 7.78 20.72 -20.95
N VAL A 475 8.35 20.49 -19.79
CA VAL A 475 8.15 19.29 -18.96
C VAL A 475 7.34 19.63 -17.71
N ALA A 476 6.92 18.60 -16.98
CA ALA A 476 6.06 18.71 -15.81
C ALA A 476 6.34 17.55 -14.84
N ALA A 477 6.69 17.87 -13.61
CA ALA A 477 6.97 16.89 -12.56
C ALA A 477 5.77 16.72 -11.62
N THR A 478 5.52 15.48 -11.22
CA THR A 478 4.32 15.07 -10.47
C THR A 478 4.65 13.93 -9.50
N ARG A 479 3.78 13.73 -8.50
CA ARG A 479 3.78 12.52 -7.64
C ARG A 479 5.12 12.21 -6.98
N VAL A 480 5.67 13.19 -6.27
CA VAL A 480 6.86 12.99 -5.44
C VAL A 480 6.58 12.01 -4.28
N ARG A 481 7.55 11.13 -4.00
CA ARG A 481 7.62 10.35 -2.76
C ARG A 481 8.98 10.56 -2.13
N LEU A 482 9.05 10.59 -0.80
CA LEU A 482 10.30 10.83 -0.07
C LEU A 482 10.41 9.98 1.18
N ASN A 483 11.66 9.76 1.60
CA ASN A 483 12.06 9.35 2.95
C ASN A 483 13.17 10.31 3.44
N LEU A 484 13.27 10.51 4.75
CA LEU A 484 14.30 11.30 5.41
C LEU A 484 15.06 10.42 6.41
N LYS A 485 16.38 10.25 6.21
CA LYS A 485 17.20 9.34 7.02
C LYS A 485 18.30 10.09 7.76
N PRO A 486 18.29 10.08 9.12
CA PRO A 486 19.29 10.79 9.89
C PRO A 486 20.66 10.12 9.81
N TYR A 487 21.71 10.94 9.83
CA TYR A 487 23.09 10.52 10.03
C TYR A 487 23.76 11.39 11.11
N THR A 488 24.94 10.97 11.57
CA THR A 488 25.67 11.67 12.63
C THR A 488 26.95 12.26 12.05
N LEU A 489 27.10 13.58 12.18
CA LEU A 489 28.27 14.33 11.74
C LEU A 489 29.47 14.04 12.64
N ALA A 490 30.67 14.38 12.17
CA ALA A 490 31.92 14.16 12.90
C ALA A 490 31.97 14.87 14.28
N ASP A 491 31.20 15.94 14.47
CA ASP A 491 31.09 16.69 15.73
C ASP A 491 30.03 16.12 16.70
N GLY A 492 29.29 15.09 16.29
CA GLY A 492 28.24 14.43 17.06
C GLY A 492 26.85 15.05 16.91
N THR A 493 26.70 16.14 16.17
CA THR A 493 25.39 16.65 15.76
C THR A 493 24.77 15.74 14.69
N LYS A 494 23.47 15.90 14.44
CA LYS A 494 22.76 15.10 13.45
C LYS A 494 22.25 15.98 12.32
N SER A 495 22.33 15.44 11.11
CA SER A 495 21.61 15.94 9.94
C SER A 495 20.88 14.77 9.27
N ALA A 496 20.29 14.94 8.10
CA ALA A 496 19.59 13.86 7.41
C ALA A 496 19.67 13.94 5.89
N TRP A 497 19.75 12.78 5.25
CA TRP A 497 19.66 12.64 3.80
C TRP A 497 18.20 12.43 3.39
N VAL A 498 17.74 13.22 2.44
CA VAL A 498 16.49 13.00 1.72
C VAL A 498 16.74 11.98 0.61
N VAL A 499 15.78 11.09 0.41
CA VAL A 499 15.75 10.13 -0.69
C VAL A 499 14.39 10.28 -1.36
N MET A 500 14.36 10.66 -2.62
CA MET A 500 13.10 10.97 -3.30
C MET A 500 13.19 10.81 -4.82
N ALA A 501 12.05 10.67 -5.47
CA ALA A 501 11.95 10.76 -6.92
C ALA A 501 10.59 11.36 -7.33
N ALA A 502 10.54 11.91 -8.54
CA ALA A 502 9.34 12.46 -9.14
C ALA A 502 9.09 11.84 -10.52
N GLU A 503 7.82 11.78 -10.93
CA GLU A 503 7.45 11.42 -12.30
C GLU A 503 7.47 12.68 -13.16
N GLU A 504 8.28 12.72 -14.21
CA GLU A 504 8.33 13.84 -15.13
C GLU A 504 7.80 13.46 -16.51
N SER A 505 6.97 14.33 -17.10
CA SER A 505 6.56 14.16 -18.48
C SER A 505 7.74 14.32 -19.42
N LYS A 506 7.88 13.41 -20.38
CA LYS A 506 8.76 13.63 -21.52
C LYS A 506 8.26 14.84 -22.29
N ALA A 507 9.16 15.66 -22.82
CA ALA A 507 8.93 17.03 -23.28
C ALA A 507 7.97 17.19 -24.48
N LEU A 508 6.78 16.56 -24.48
CA LEU A 508 5.72 16.60 -25.48
C LEU A 508 6.28 16.77 -26.91
N GLY A 509 7.22 15.91 -27.28
CA GLY A 509 7.92 15.95 -28.57
C GLY A 509 8.70 17.24 -28.81
N GLU A 510 9.87 17.40 -28.17
CA GLU A 510 10.82 18.40 -28.67
C GLU A 510 11.38 18.01 -30.03
N VAL A 511 11.55 16.71 -30.25
CA VAL A 511 11.83 16.11 -31.55
C VAL A 511 10.56 15.45 -32.07
N LEU A 512 10.19 15.82 -33.29
CA LEU A 512 9.06 15.25 -34.01
C LEU A 512 9.59 14.34 -35.11
N ASP A 513 8.86 13.27 -35.40
CA ASP A 513 9.10 12.40 -36.54
C ASP A 513 8.75 13.08 -37.88
N GLU A 514 8.79 12.33 -38.98
CA GLU A 514 8.46 12.84 -40.32
C GLU A 514 6.96 13.22 -40.47
N ASP A 515 6.08 12.63 -39.67
CA ASP A 515 4.64 12.87 -39.65
C ASP A 515 4.24 14.01 -38.71
N GLY A 516 5.19 14.50 -37.91
CA GLY A 516 5.02 15.62 -36.99
C GLY A 516 4.57 15.18 -35.60
N ASP A 517 4.65 13.90 -35.28
CA ASP A 517 4.31 13.33 -33.99
C ASP A 517 5.56 13.27 -33.09
N PRO A 518 5.41 13.44 -31.76
CA PRO A 518 6.50 13.26 -30.82
C PRO A 518 7.16 11.88 -30.92
N ILE A 519 8.49 11.84 -31.06
CA ILE A 519 9.24 10.57 -31.08
C ILE A 519 9.19 9.86 -29.72
N ASP A 520 9.23 10.62 -28.62
CA ASP A 520 9.19 10.07 -27.26
C ASP A 520 8.08 10.71 -26.43
N ILE A 521 7.30 9.86 -25.78
CA ILE A 521 6.08 10.20 -25.04
C ILE A 521 5.98 9.43 -23.72
N GLY A 522 5.15 9.95 -22.84
CA GLY A 522 4.93 9.37 -21.52
C GLY A 522 5.74 10.07 -20.45
N LYS A 523 6.37 9.30 -19.57
CA LYS A 523 7.06 9.80 -18.39
C LYS A 523 8.31 9.02 -18.06
N ASP A 524 9.20 9.69 -17.34
CA ASP A 524 10.40 9.13 -16.73
C ASP A 524 10.39 9.36 -15.22
N ILE A 525 11.20 8.59 -14.50
CA ILE A 525 11.42 8.77 -13.07
C ILE A 525 12.78 9.42 -12.83
N TRP A 526 12.76 10.61 -12.23
CA TRP A 526 13.95 11.36 -11.85
C TRP A 526 14.17 11.31 -10.35
N TYR A 527 15.38 10.91 -9.95
CA TYR A 527 15.78 10.64 -8.58
C TYR A 527 16.67 11.74 -8.01
N TYR A 528 16.46 12.03 -6.72
CA TYR A 528 17.18 13.06 -5.98
C TYR A 528 17.56 12.53 -4.60
N SER A 529 18.79 12.84 -4.17
CA SER A 529 19.21 12.63 -2.80
C SER A 529 20.22 13.68 -2.34
N PHE A 530 19.86 14.41 -1.29
CA PHE A 530 20.61 15.53 -0.75
C PHE A 530 20.27 15.76 0.72
N ASP A 531 21.03 16.61 1.41
CA ASP A 531 20.76 17.03 2.79
C ASP A 531 20.11 18.42 2.76
N PRO A 532 18.82 18.57 3.10
CA PRO A 532 18.10 19.84 3.00
C PRO A 532 18.50 20.82 4.11
N PHE A 533 19.33 20.43 5.07
CA PHE A 533 19.78 21.30 6.16
C PHE A 533 21.16 21.90 5.90
N LYS A 534 21.78 21.58 4.76
CA LYS A 534 23.03 22.21 4.31
C LYS A 534 22.75 23.50 3.57
N THR A 535 23.66 24.45 3.73
CA THR A 535 23.60 25.80 3.14
C THR A 535 24.87 26.11 2.35
N GLY A 536 24.87 27.22 1.60
CA GLY A 536 26.00 27.65 0.77
C GLY A 536 26.25 26.71 -0.40
N ALA A 537 27.50 26.32 -0.64
CA ALA A 537 27.88 25.51 -1.81
C ALA A 537 27.26 24.09 -1.85
N ASP A 538 26.75 23.59 -0.72
CA ASP A 538 26.07 22.29 -0.61
C ASP A 538 24.52 22.44 -0.61
N GLU A 539 23.99 23.66 -0.75
CA GLU A 539 22.55 23.91 -0.78
C GLU A 539 21.93 23.39 -2.09
N PHE A 540 20.82 22.65 -1.98
CA PHE A 540 20.23 21.95 -3.14
C PHE A 540 19.04 22.70 -3.72
N MET A 541 19.10 23.12 -4.98
CA MET A 541 17.98 23.80 -5.65
C MET A 541 17.99 23.55 -7.15
N VAL A 542 16.80 23.53 -7.77
CA VAL A 542 16.59 23.54 -9.23
C VAL A 542 17.53 22.57 -9.97
N ASN A 543 17.28 21.26 -9.81
CA ASN A 543 18.12 20.19 -10.34
C ASN A 543 17.32 19.26 -11.29
N GLN A 544 17.99 18.70 -12.29
CA GLN A 544 17.42 17.68 -13.18
C GLN A 544 17.19 16.35 -12.45
N GLY A 545 18.09 15.94 -11.56
CA GLY A 545 18.11 14.61 -10.93
C GLY A 545 18.75 13.54 -11.82
N GLY A 546 18.74 12.30 -11.35
CA GLY A 546 19.23 11.14 -12.10
C GLY A 546 18.10 10.26 -12.65
N LEU A 547 18.19 9.83 -13.89
CA LEU A 547 17.18 8.99 -14.54
C LEU A 547 17.24 7.54 -14.03
N LEU A 548 16.15 7.03 -13.44
CA LEU A 548 16.13 5.66 -12.88
C LEU A 548 15.81 4.57 -13.91
N ASN A 549 14.88 4.85 -14.83
CA ASN A 549 14.45 3.85 -15.78
C ASN A 549 15.49 3.62 -16.87
N GLN A 550 15.59 2.37 -17.30
CA GLN A 550 16.51 1.97 -18.37
C GLN A 550 16.04 2.55 -19.71
N PRO A 551 16.96 2.86 -20.64
CA PRO A 551 16.62 2.99 -22.06
C PRO A 551 15.81 1.79 -22.58
N ALA A 552 14.85 2.06 -23.46
CA ALA A 552 13.98 1.03 -24.00
C ALA A 552 14.76 0.09 -24.92
N VAL A 553 14.55 -1.22 -24.75
CA VAL A 553 15.07 -2.26 -25.63
C VAL A 553 14.03 -2.55 -26.72
N CYS A 554 14.48 -2.65 -27.96
CA CYS A 554 13.60 -2.91 -29.10
C CYS A 554 12.93 -4.29 -29.01
N LYS A 555 11.60 -4.27 -29.17
CA LYS A 555 10.72 -5.46 -29.22
C LYS A 555 10.51 -6.04 -30.63
N ASP A 556 10.44 -5.20 -31.67
CA ASP A 556 10.10 -5.63 -33.04
C ASP A 556 10.93 -4.86 -34.09
N GLU A 557 11.49 -5.55 -35.08
CA GLU A 557 12.18 -4.94 -36.23
C GLU A 557 11.25 -4.05 -37.09
N ALA A 558 9.93 -4.17 -36.91
CA ALA A 558 8.94 -3.31 -37.54
C ALA A 558 8.79 -1.94 -36.87
N ASP A 559 9.26 -1.77 -35.63
CA ASP A 559 9.15 -0.50 -34.91
C ASP A 559 10.06 0.57 -35.51
N GLU A 560 9.60 1.81 -35.44
CA GLU A 560 10.42 2.95 -35.83
C GLU A 560 11.62 3.07 -34.89
N HIS A 561 12.79 3.40 -35.44
CA HIS A 561 14.08 3.46 -34.72
C HIS A 561 14.59 2.12 -34.15
N CYS A 562 13.97 0.98 -34.48
CA CYS A 562 14.54 -0.32 -34.17
C CYS A 562 15.46 -0.83 -35.30
N THR A 563 16.76 -0.98 -35.00
CA THR A 563 17.71 -1.60 -35.92
C THR A 563 17.88 -3.11 -35.68
N THR A 564 17.80 -3.57 -34.43
CA THR A 564 17.99 -4.97 -34.03
C THR A 564 17.20 -5.26 -32.76
N VAL A 565 16.30 -6.25 -32.81
CA VAL A 565 15.52 -6.69 -31.65
C VAL A 565 16.43 -7.20 -30.53
N GLY A 566 16.12 -6.83 -29.29
CA GLY A 566 16.94 -7.14 -28.12
C GLY A 566 18.13 -6.18 -27.89
N GLU A 567 18.31 -5.17 -28.75
CA GLU A 567 19.23 -4.04 -28.52
C GLU A 567 18.42 -2.77 -28.22
N PHE A 568 19.04 -1.74 -27.66
CA PHE A 568 18.36 -0.45 -27.45
C PHE A 568 17.88 0.16 -28.77
N TYR A 569 16.77 0.91 -28.70
CA TYR A 569 16.36 1.77 -29.82
C TYR A 569 17.49 2.75 -30.20
N ASP A 570 17.51 3.16 -31.47
CA ASP A 570 18.52 4.09 -31.97
C ASP A 570 18.54 5.38 -31.15
N VAL A 571 19.73 5.81 -30.73
CA VAL A 571 19.94 7.05 -29.98
C VAL A 571 19.50 8.25 -30.81
N GLN A 572 18.68 9.11 -30.22
CA GLN A 572 18.14 10.32 -30.82
C GLN A 572 19.00 11.54 -30.48
N VAL A 573 18.77 12.66 -31.18
CA VAL A 573 19.49 13.91 -30.95
C VAL A 573 18.50 15.04 -30.77
N ASP A 574 18.67 15.82 -29.69
CA ASP A 574 17.82 16.97 -29.38
C ASP A 574 18.06 18.17 -30.33
N THR A 575 17.30 19.25 -30.14
CA THR A 575 17.41 20.44 -31.01
C THR A 575 18.74 21.20 -30.87
N ARG A 576 19.50 20.92 -29.81
CA ARG A 576 20.79 21.52 -29.50
C ARG A 576 21.99 20.62 -29.87
N GLY A 577 21.72 19.40 -30.34
CA GLY A 577 22.74 18.47 -30.80
C GLY A 577 23.26 17.51 -29.73
N PHE A 578 22.53 17.31 -28.63
CA PHE A 578 22.87 16.34 -27.60
C PHE A 578 22.08 15.05 -27.74
N ASP A 579 22.75 13.94 -27.48
CA ASP A 579 22.16 12.61 -27.59
C ASP A 579 21.14 12.37 -26.46
N TYR A 580 20.06 11.65 -26.77
CA TYR A 580 19.13 11.10 -25.78
C TYR A 580 18.58 9.72 -26.20
N TYR A 581 18.26 8.89 -25.22
CA TYR A 581 17.65 7.58 -25.38
C TYR A 581 16.13 7.66 -25.35
N LEU A 582 15.47 6.81 -26.14
CA LEU A 582 14.06 6.50 -25.97
C LEU A 582 13.87 5.61 -24.74
N THR A 583 12.81 5.84 -23.99
CA THR A 583 12.49 5.05 -22.79
C THR A 583 11.05 4.57 -22.82
N GLU A 584 10.76 3.48 -22.11
CA GLU A 584 9.39 3.09 -21.83
C GLU A 584 8.76 4.03 -20.79
N ILE A 585 7.42 4.10 -20.73
CA ILE A 585 6.76 4.96 -19.75
C ILE A 585 6.98 4.42 -18.33
N SER A 586 7.66 5.22 -17.52
CA SER A 586 7.97 4.92 -16.12
C SER A 586 7.23 5.87 -15.18
N ARG A 587 6.55 5.32 -14.17
CA ARG A 587 5.61 6.04 -13.29
C ARG A 587 5.43 5.36 -11.93
N ARG A 588 4.66 5.99 -11.04
CA ARG A 588 4.29 5.53 -9.70
C ARG A 588 5.50 5.10 -8.86
N PHE A 589 6.43 6.02 -8.66
CA PHE A 589 7.58 5.77 -7.80
C PHE A 589 7.16 5.39 -6.37
N ALA A 590 7.84 4.41 -5.80
CA ALA A 590 7.85 4.06 -4.40
C ALA A 590 9.30 3.77 -3.99
N LEU A 591 9.59 3.85 -2.70
CA LEU A 591 10.94 3.60 -2.22
C LEU A 591 10.93 2.94 -0.86
N THR A 592 11.98 2.19 -0.61
CA THR A 592 12.28 1.70 0.72
C THR A 592 13.77 1.81 1.00
N THR A 593 14.10 2.14 2.25
CA THR A 593 15.43 2.65 2.61
C THR A 593 15.85 2.13 3.98
N ASN A 594 17.08 1.61 4.05
CA ASN A 594 17.77 1.32 5.30
C ASN A 594 18.19 2.64 5.97
N SER A 595 18.40 2.62 7.28
CA SER A 595 19.15 3.71 7.93
C SER A 595 20.63 3.65 7.51
N VAL A 596 21.37 4.75 7.61
CA VAL A 596 22.82 4.77 7.32
C VAL A 596 23.55 3.67 8.10
N SER A 597 23.20 3.48 9.37
CA SER A 597 23.77 2.41 10.20
C SER A 597 23.40 1.00 9.73
N ALA A 598 22.18 0.80 9.22
CA ALA A 598 21.75 -0.50 8.72
C ALA A 598 22.43 -0.83 7.38
N ALA A 599 22.64 0.16 6.51
CA ALA A 599 23.39 -0.01 5.26
C ALA A 599 24.85 -0.40 5.54
N VAL A 600 25.51 0.26 6.49
CA VAL A 600 26.90 -0.07 6.90
C VAL A 600 27.02 -1.46 7.53
N ASN A 601 25.97 -1.93 8.21
CA ASN A 601 25.96 -3.24 8.85
C ASN A 601 25.45 -4.37 7.94
N SER A 602 24.90 -4.04 6.77
CA SER A 602 24.45 -5.00 5.75
C SER A 602 25.66 -5.62 5.06
N GLU A 603 25.57 -6.91 4.71
CA GLU A 603 26.63 -7.60 3.99
C GLU A 603 26.70 -7.15 2.53
N SER A 604 25.55 -6.84 1.92
CA SER A 604 25.49 -6.31 0.55
C SER A 604 25.77 -4.80 0.45
N GLY A 605 25.71 -4.08 1.56
CA GLY A 605 25.78 -2.62 1.58
C GLY A 605 24.49 -1.92 1.11
N LEU A 606 23.35 -2.62 1.09
CA LEU A 606 22.08 -2.10 0.58
C LEU A 606 21.61 -0.88 1.38
N SER A 607 21.56 0.28 0.74
CA SER A 607 21.02 1.52 1.32
C SER A 607 19.56 1.75 0.93
N ALA A 608 19.20 1.50 -0.33
CA ALA A 608 17.84 1.71 -0.83
C ALA A 608 17.44 0.67 -1.89
N MET A 609 16.14 0.43 -1.97
CA MET A 609 15.47 -0.21 -3.10
C MET A 609 14.49 0.81 -3.68
N LEU A 610 14.78 1.25 -4.89
CA LEU A 610 14.01 2.24 -5.64
C LEU A 610 13.03 1.50 -6.55
N ILE A 611 11.75 1.78 -6.44
CA ILE A 611 10.68 0.95 -7.02
C ILE A 611 9.86 1.83 -7.97
N TYR A 612 9.61 1.38 -9.18
CA TYR A 612 8.77 2.11 -10.12
C TYR A 612 7.99 1.17 -11.03
N LYS A 613 6.95 1.69 -11.67
CA LYS A 613 6.11 0.95 -12.62
C LYS A 613 6.52 1.32 -14.05
N GLN A 614 6.75 0.34 -14.91
CA GLN A 614 7.20 0.55 -16.30
C GLN A 614 6.31 -0.23 -17.28
N GLY A 615 6.09 0.27 -18.50
CA GLY A 615 5.40 -0.50 -19.54
C GLY A 615 5.51 0.12 -20.93
N ILE A 616 5.24 -0.68 -21.97
CA ILE A 616 5.31 -0.27 -23.38
C ILE A 616 4.14 0.59 -23.87
N ILE A 617 2.95 0.41 -23.30
CA ILE A 617 1.76 1.16 -23.71
C ILE A 617 1.62 2.43 -22.86
N ASN A 618 1.14 3.50 -23.50
CA ASN A 618 0.69 4.73 -22.87
C ASN A 618 -0.32 4.54 -21.70
N GLN A 619 -0.83 5.67 -21.18
CA GLN A 619 -1.64 5.72 -19.95
C GLN A 619 -2.73 4.63 -19.87
N GLY A 620 -2.70 3.84 -18.79
CA GLY A 620 -3.70 2.79 -18.50
C GLY A 620 -3.41 1.41 -19.08
N GLY A 621 -2.32 1.26 -19.84
CA GLY A 621 -1.86 -0.02 -20.40
C GLY A 621 -1.23 -1.01 -19.42
N PRO A 622 -0.83 -2.20 -19.93
CA PRO A 622 -0.04 -3.19 -19.19
C PRO A 622 1.26 -2.58 -18.68
N ALA A 623 1.75 -3.09 -17.55
CA ALA A 623 2.97 -2.58 -16.94
C ALA A 623 3.39 -3.37 -15.70
N ASP A 624 4.71 -3.49 -15.56
CA ASP A 624 5.45 -4.21 -14.54
C ASP A 624 5.97 -3.33 -13.41
N ILE A 625 6.46 -3.96 -12.35
CA ILE A 625 7.17 -3.32 -11.24
C ILE A 625 8.67 -3.59 -11.38
N MET A 626 9.44 -2.51 -11.47
CA MET A 626 10.88 -2.50 -11.61
C MET A 626 11.56 -2.06 -10.31
N LEU A 627 12.72 -2.65 -10.00
CA LEU A 627 13.54 -2.30 -8.84
C LEU A 627 14.96 -1.90 -9.25
N ARG A 628 15.49 -0.84 -8.62
CA ARG A 628 16.92 -0.47 -8.64
C ARG A 628 17.49 -0.56 -7.22
N ARG A 629 18.61 -1.25 -7.08
CA ARG A 629 19.37 -1.34 -5.84
C ARG A 629 20.33 -0.16 -5.73
N THR A 630 20.45 0.41 -4.54
CA THR A 630 21.50 1.39 -4.22
C THR A 630 22.40 0.80 -3.16
N LEU A 631 23.71 0.72 -3.43
CA LEU A 631 24.69 0.02 -2.60
C LEU A 631 25.79 1.00 -2.17
N ILE A 632 26.13 1.02 -0.89
CA ILE A 632 27.24 1.87 -0.43
C ILE A 632 28.59 1.35 -0.99
N PRO A 633 29.53 2.25 -1.31
CA PRO A 633 30.85 1.85 -1.81
C PRO A 633 31.74 1.28 -0.69
N ASP A 634 32.79 0.52 -1.06
CA ASP A 634 33.74 -0.10 -0.11
C ASP A 634 34.44 0.91 0.83
N GLU A 635 34.70 2.13 0.36
CA GLU A 635 35.38 3.21 1.11
C GLU A 635 34.41 4.25 1.71
N PHE A 636 33.17 3.85 2.00
CA PHE A 636 32.12 4.74 2.52
C PHE A 636 32.38 5.32 3.92
N ASP A 637 32.27 6.64 4.08
CA ASP A 637 32.29 7.36 5.35
C ASP A 637 30.88 7.83 5.75
N ALA A 638 30.28 7.13 6.71
CA ALA A 638 28.93 7.39 7.22
C ALA A 638 28.72 8.79 7.85
N THR A 639 29.78 9.57 8.06
CA THR A 639 29.69 10.93 8.63
C THR A 639 29.55 12.04 7.60
N VAL A 640 29.86 11.75 6.32
CA VAL A 640 29.90 12.77 5.25
C VAL A 640 29.35 12.27 3.92
N ASP A 641 29.47 10.97 3.62
CA ASP A 641 29.05 10.42 2.34
C ASP A 641 27.55 10.12 2.35
N ASN A 642 26.88 10.42 1.24
CA ASN A 642 25.48 10.11 1.05
C ASN A 642 25.34 8.64 0.60
N PRO A 643 24.80 7.72 1.42
CA PRO A 643 24.65 6.31 1.04
C PRO A 643 23.59 6.11 -0.05
N TYR A 644 22.74 7.11 -0.29
CA TYR A 644 21.65 7.07 -1.25
C TYR A 644 21.96 7.89 -2.51
N ALA A 645 23.20 8.31 -2.73
CA ALA A 645 23.58 9.06 -3.92
C ALA A 645 23.25 8.28 -5.21
N PHE A 646 22.94 8.98 -6.31
CA PHE A 646 22.54 8.33 -7.56
C PHE A 646 23.65 7.46 -8.16
N GLU A 647 24.90 7.90 -8.03
CA GLU A 647 26.09 7.17 -8.45
C GLU A 647 26.30 5.85 -7.71
N ASN A 648 25.64 5.65 -6.56
CA ASN A 648 25.66 4.40 -5.80
C ASN A 648 24.60 3.40 -6.29
N MET A 649 23.78 3.77 -7.28
CA MET A 649 22.85 2.83 -7.91
C MET A 649 23.63 1.71 -8.59
N GLU A 650 23.26 0.46 -8.29
CA GLU A 650 23.90 -0.71 -8.88
C GLU A 650 23.67 -0.71 -10.40
N CYS A 651 24.76 -0.53 -11.12
CA CYS A 651 24.75 -0.48 -12.56
C CYS A 651 26.09 -0.94 -13.11
N ALA A 652 26.08 -1.92 -14.02
CA ALA A 652 27.29 -2.45 -14.62
C ALA A 652 27.80 -1.59 -15.78
N GLU A 653 26.92 -0.83 -16.44
CA GLU A 653 27.23 -0.02 -17.60
C GLU A 653 26.55 1.35 -17.55
N TRP A 654 27.37 2.41 -17.58
CA TRP A 654 26.94 3.80 -17.55
C TRP A 654 27.26 4.50 -18.87
N ALA A 655 26.33 5.33 -19.35
CA ALA A 655 26.57 6.30 -20.41
C ALA A 655 26.47 7.74 -19.88
N TYR A 656 27.17 8.67 -20.54
CA TYR A 656 27.13 10.11 -20.27
C TYR A 656 27.45 10.55 -18.82
N SER A 657 28.23 9.77 -18.07
CA SER A 657 28.56 10.04 -16.66
C SER A 657 29.61 11.15 -16.42
N ASP A 658 29.97 11.92 -17.44
CA ASP A 658 30.98 12.99 -17.35
C ASP A 658 30.37 14.38 -17.09
N GLY A 659 29.04 14.46 -16.98
CA GLY A 659 28.30 15.70 -16.73
C GLY A 659 28.25 16.64 -17.93
N LEU A 660 28.65 16.21 -19.13
CA LEU A 660 28.68 17.08 -20.32
C LEU A 660 27.39 17.03 -21.15
N ASN A 661 26.57 15.99 -20.98
CA ASN A 661 25.28 15.86 -21.68
C ASN A 661 24.17 16.47 -20.80
N PRO A 662 23.53 17.59 -21.22
CA PRO A 662 22.49 18.25 -20.44
C PRO A 662 21.19 17.45 -20.34
N ASN A 663 21.02 16.39 -21.12
CA ASN A 663 19.90 15.46 -20.96
C ASN A 663 20.17 14.42 -19.85
N TYR A 664 21.42 14.23 -19.43
CA TYR A 664 21.83 13.24 -18.44
C TYR A 664 23.02 13.75 -17.60
N LEU A 665 22.81 14.79 -16.78
CA LEU A 665 23.91 15.37 -16.00
C LEU A 665 24.58 14.37 -15.03
N GLN A 666 23.79 13.44 -14.48
CA GLN A 666 24.28 12.38 -13.60
C GLN A 666 24.61 11.07 -14.35
N GLY A 667 24.49 11.06 -15.68
CA GLY A 667 24.59 9.87 -16.51
C GLY A 667 23.30 9.04 -16.55
N VAL A 668 23.31 7.99 -17.37
CA VAL A 668 22.20 7.04 -17.53
C VAL A 668 22.70 5.61 -17.38
N CYS A 669 21.98 4.80 -16.61
CA CYS A 669 22.29 3.40 -16.42
C CYS A 669 21.71 2.55 -17.55
N LEU A 670 22.57 1.76 -18.21
CA LEU A 670 22.18 0.88 -19.31
C LEU A 670 21.83 -0.54 -18.83
N SER A 671 22.18 -0.90 -17.61
CA SER A 671 21.84 -2.23 -17.06
C SER A 671 20.33 -2.39 -16.84
N PRO A 672 19.79 -3.61 -17.00
CA PRO A 672 18.39 -3.88 -16.71
C PRO A 672 18.06 -3.58 -15.24
N ALA A 673 16.85 -3.08 -15.01
CA ALA A 673 16.27 -3.05 -13.67
C ALA A 673 15.75 -4.45 -13.32
N ILE A 674 15.57 -4.72 -12.02
CA ILE A 674 14.98 -5.99 -11.59
C ILE A 674 13.48 -5.94 -11.86
N ASN A 675 12.98 -6.74 -12.80
CA ASN A 675 11.55 -6.90 -13.05
C ASN A 675 10.94 -7.87 -12.03
N ILE A 676 10.38 -7.35 -10.92
CA ILE A 676 9.92 -8.22 -9.83
C ILE A 676 8.61 -8.94 -10.16
N THR A 677 7.85 -8.41 -11.14
CA THR A 677 6.58 -8.96 -11.63
C THR A 677 6.69 -9.71 -12.94
N GLY A 678 7.86 -9.70 -13.59
CA GLY A 678 8.14 -10.45 -14.81
C GLY A 678 7.69 -11.90 -14.68
N THR A 679 7.05 -12.39 -15.74
CA THR A 679 6.47 -13.74 -15.79
C THR A 679 6.57 -14.33 -17.19
N THR A 680 7.06 -15.57 -17.27
CA THR A 680 6.92 -16.41 -18.46
C THR A 680 5.46 -16.89 -18.64
N VAL A 681 4.85 -16.66 -19.81
CA VAL A 681 3.53 -17.21 -20.17
C VAL A 681 3.64 -18.67 -20.62
N ILE A 682 2.97 -19.57 -19.88
CA ILE A 682 2.93 -21.01 -20.21
C ILE A 682 1.80 -21.34 -21.18
N ARG A 683 0.67 -20.62 -21.08
CA ARG A 683 -0.50 -20.87 -21.93
C ARG A 683 -1.37 -19.64 -22.08
N CYS A 684 -1.73 -19.34 -23.32
CA CYS A 684 -2.72 -18.33 -23.67
C CYS A 684 -3.70 -18.86 -24.75
N ASP A 685 -4.61 -18.02 -25.23
CA ASP A 685 -5.50 -18.37 -26.36
C ASP A 685 -4.74 -18.66 -27.67
N ALA A 686 -3.57 -18.05 -27.86
CA ALA A 686 -2.77 -18.14 -29.09
C ALA A 686 -1.79 -19.33 -29.11
N GLY A 687 -1.31 -19.78 -27.94
CA GLY A 687 -0.19 -20.72 -27.84
C GLY A 687 -0.03 -21.39 -26.47
N ASN A 688 1.02 -22.19 -26.33
CA ASN A 688 1.41 -22.84 -25.06
C ASN A 688 2.90 -22.59 -24.74
N ASP A 689 3.36 -21.38 -25.05
CA ASP A 689 4.74 -20.90 -24.88
C ASP A 689 4.72 -19.36 -24.91
N ASN A 690 5.74 -18.72 -24.33
CA ASN A 690 5.77 -17.27 -24.11
C ASN A 690 5.83 -16.50 -25.44
N ASP A 691 6.80 -16.85 -26.29
CA ASP A 691 6.99 -16.23 -27.63
C ASP A 691 5.70 -16.21 -28.46
N THR A 692 5.03 -17.35 -28.62
CA THR A 692 3.79 -17.42 -29.42
C THR A 692 2.67 -16.56 -28.81
N CYS A 693 2.65 -16.40 -27.49
CA CYS A 693 1.70 -15.53 -26.81
C CYS A 693 2.08 -14.06 -27.03
N ALA A 694 3.32 -13.65 -26.75
CA ALA A 694 3.78 -12.28 -26.95
C ALA A 694 3.60 -11.80 -28.40
N ASP A 695 3.97 -12.61 -29.40
CA ASP A 695 3.78 -12.34 -30.84
C ASP A 695 2.30 -12.10 -31.23
N ALA A 696 1.35 -12.62 -30.44
CA ALA A 696 -0.08 -12.49 -30.69
C ALA A 696 -0.70 -11.25 -30.03
N PHE A 697 0.09 -10.43 -29.33
CA PHE A 697 -0.38 -9.22 -28.67
C PHE A 697 -0.71 -8.12 -29.70
N PRO A 698 -1.97 -7.65 -29.79
CA PRO A 698 -2.42 -6.86 -30.94
C PRO A 698 -2.34 -5.34 -30.75
N MET A 699 -1.77 -4.85 -29.64
CA MET A 699 -1.80 -3.43 -29.29
C MET A 699 -0.53 -2.73 -29.76
N ALA A 700 -0.69 -1.54 -30.32
CA ALA A 700 0.41 -0.62 -30.58
C ALA A 700 0.78 0.18 -29.31
N ASP A 701 1.94 0.83 -29.32
CA ASP A 701 2.46 1.59 -28.17
C ASP A 701 1.60 2.80 -27.79
N ASP A 702 0.87 3.35 -28.77
CA ASP A 702 -0.11 4.40 -28.55
C ASP A 702 -1.40 3.89 -27.85
N GLY A 703 -1.50 2.58 -27.62
CA GLY A 703 -2.67 1.92 -27.03
C GLY A 703 -3.80 1.65 -28.03
N SER A 704 -3.58 1.89 -29.32
CA SER A 704 -4.53 1.54 -30.37
C SER A 704 -4.46 0.05 -30.71
N ASN A 705 -5.58 -0.48 -31.21
CA ASN A 705 -5.68 -1.84 -31.75
C ASN A 705 -5.92 -1.72 -33.26
N PRO A 706 -4.86 -1.58 -34.08
CA PRO A 706 -4.98 -1.24 -35.49
C PRO A 706 -5.72 -2.32 -36.30
N ASP A 707 -5.58 -3.58 -35.92
CA ASP A 707 -6.19 -4.72 -36.61
C ASP A 707 -7.60 -5.06 -36.10
N GLY A 708 -8.01 -4.48 -34.96
CA GLY A 708 -9.29 -4.75 -34.30
C GLY A 708 -9.43 -6.21 -33.84
N THR A 709 -8.32 -6.91 -33.66
CA THR A 709 -8.29 -8.31 -33.20
C THR A 709 -8.54 -8.38 -31.70
N ALA A 710 -9.14 -9.47 -31.22
CA ALA A 710 -9.34 -9.63 -29.79
C ALA A 710 -7.98 -9.89 -29.11
N VAL A 711 -7.72 -9.23 -27.98
CA VAL A 711 -6.54 -9.50 -27.15
C VAL A 711 -6.63 -10.94 -26.60
N PRO A 712 -5.64 -11.82 -26.88
CA PRO A 712 -5.59 -13.17 -26.31
C PRO A 712 -5.62 -13.16 -24.79
N LYS A 713 -6.19 -14.22 -24.18
CA LYS A 713 -6.17 -14.39 -22.73
C LYS A 713 -5.07 -15.33 -22.29
N VAL A 714 -4.34 -14.94 -21.25
CA VAL A 714 -3.38 -15.77 -20.52
C VAL A 714 -4.14 -16.61 -19.48
N TYR A 715 -3.79 -17.90 -19.42
CA TYR A 715 -4.38 -18.87 -18.51
C TYR A 715 -3.41 -19.44 -17.49
N GLU A 716 -2.12 -19.49 -17.81
CA GLU A 716 -1.08 -20.08 -16.97
C GLU A 716 0.26 -19.37 -17.18
N TRP A 717 0.98 -19.11 -16.09
CA TRP A 717 2.22 -18.32 -16.04
C TRP A 717 3.18 -18.86 -14.97
N ARG A 718 4.46 -18.48 -15.02
CA ARG A 718 5.49 -18.75 -14.01
C ARG A 718 6.33 -17.50 -13.77
N GLN A 719 7.02 -17.43 -12.64
CA GLN A 719 8.18 -16.55 -12.47
C GLN A 719 9.44 -17.41 -12.39
N CYS A 720 10.34 -17.26 -13.35
CA CYS A 720 11.48 -18.13 -13.56
C CYS A 720 12.78 -17.54 -13.00
N ASP A 721 13.73 -18.41 -12.64
CA ASP A 721 15.03 -18.06 -12.03
C ASP A 721 16.23 -18.26 -12.97
N GLY A 722 16.00 -18.56 -14.26
CA GLY A 722 17.06 -18.99 -15.18
C GLY A 722 17.53 -20.42 -14.94
N GLY A 723 16.81 -21.18 -14.11
CA GLY A 723 17.08 -22.57 -13.79
C GLY A 723 15.94 -23.50 -14.19
N THR A 724 16.27 -24.76 -14.46
CA THR A 724 15.28 -25.82 -14.73
C THR A 724 14.52 -26.31 -13.48
N SER A 725 14.55 -25.55 -12.37
CA SER A 725 14.01 -25.97 -11.07
C SER A 725 12.47 -25.91 -11.02
N ILE A 726 11.87 -25.02 -11.82
CA ILE A 726 10.43 -24.82 -11.93
C ILE A 726 9.92 -25.42 -13.26
N ASP A 727 8.90 -26.29 -13.17
CA ASP A 727 8.31 -26.92 -14.36
C ASP A 727 7.53 -25.89 -15.21
N GLY A 728 7.88 -25.81 -16.49
CA GLY A 728 7.36 -24.84 -17.44
C GLY A 728 8.24 -23.61 -17.64
N CYS A 729 9.28 -23.41 -16.83
CA CYS A 729 10.19 -22.28 -17.02
C CYS A 729 11.09 -22.44 -18.25
N GLU A 730 11.43 -21.29 -18.83
CA GLU A 730 12.45 -21.16 -19.86
C GLU A 730 13.86 -21.25 -19.24
N ASP A 731 14.90 -21.29 -20.07
CA ASP A 731 16.30 -21.46 -19.60
C ASP A 731 16.90 -20.14 -19.07
N ASP A 732 16.13 -19.05 -19.09
CA ASP A 732 16.42 -17.69 -18.65
C ASP A 732 15.50 -17.23 -17.50
N ASN A 733 15.81 -16.05 -16.98
CA ASN A 733 15.36 -15.56 -15.70
C ASN A 733 14.46 -14.34 -15.90
N ASP A 734 13.27 -14.38 -15.30
CA ASP A 734 12.28 -13.32 -15.54
C ASP A 734 12.63 -11.98 -14.84
N LEU A 735 13.65 -11.98 -13.97
CA LEU A 735 14.00 -10.78 -13.19
C LEU A 735 14.74 -9.72 -13.99
N ASP A 736 15.23 -10.01 -15.20
CA ASP A 736 15.83 -9.02 -16.10
C ASP A 736 15.03 -8.77 -17.39
N ASP A 737 13.84 -9.37 -17.48
CA ASP A 737 12.93 -9.25 -18.61
C ASP A 737 12.48 -7.81 -18.84
N GLN A 738 12.39 -7.46 -20.12
CA GLN A 738 11.73 -6.24 -20.56
C GLN A 738 10.20 -6.39 -20.47
N THR A 739 9.48 -5.26 -20.34
CA THR A 739 8.03 -5.29 -20.10
C THR A 739 7.21 -5.86 -21.25
N TRP A 740 7.80 -5.96 -22.44
CA TRP A 740 7.18 -6.55 -23.63
C TRP A 740 7.40 -8.06 -23.75
N GLU A 741 8.20 -8.69 -22.90
CA GLU A 741 8.36 -10.15 -22.91
C GLU A 741 7.08 -10.86 -22.44
N ASN A 742 6.37 -10.24 -21.49
CA ASN A 742 4.97 -10.52 -21.24
C ASN A 742 4.12 -9.24 -21.32
N PRO A 743 3.57 -8.90 -22.51
CA PRO A 743 2.84 -7.65 -22.70
C PRO A 743 1.40 -7.70 -22.16
N TYR A 744 0.98 -8.80 -21.53
CA TYR A 744 -0.41 -9.01 -21.13
C TYR A 744 -0.71 -8.59 -19.71
N ASP A 745 0.28 -8.52 -18.84
CA ASP A 745 0.06 -8.41 -17.42
C ASP A 745 0.00 -6.95 -16.93
N VAL A 746 -0.43 -6.79 -15.69
CA VAL A 746 -0.47 -5.48 -15.05
C VAL A 746 -0.30 -5.60 -13.56
N ALA A 747 0.60 -4.80 -13.02
CA ALA A 747 0.83 -4.68 -11.59
C ALA A 747 0.41 -3.30 -11.05
N LYS A 748 0.00 -3.22 -9.79
CA LYS A 748 -0.28 -1.97 -9.07
C LYS A 748 -0.04 -2.14 -7.57
N GLY A 749 -0.13 -1.05 -6.81
CA GLY A 749 -0.06 -1.10 -5.35
C GLY A 749 1.27 -1.64 -4.80
N HIS A 750 2.36 -1.49 -5.55
CA HIS A 750 3.68 -2.02 -5.22
C HIS A 750 4.32 -1.27 -4.06
N ARG A 751 4.76 -2.01 -3.04
CA ARG A 751 5.35 -1.46 -1.81
C ARG A 751 6.31 -2.48 -1.17
N GLY A 752 7.11 -2.04 -0.19
CA GLY A 752 8.02 -2.93 0.53
C GLY A 752 8.82 -2.26 1.65
N PHE A 753 9.49 -3.07 2.48
CA PHE A 753 10.43 -2.57 3.51
C PHE A 753 11.80 -3.24 3.42
N LEU A 754 12.82 -2.54 3.91
CA LEU A 754 14.18 -3.06 4.12
C LEU A 754 14.44 -3.24 5.61
N ASP A 755 15.16 -4.30 5.95
CA ASP A 755 15.73 -4.53 7.27
C ASP A 755 17.12 -5.14 7.12
N GLY A 756 18.12 -4.26 6.89
CA GLY A 756 19.44 -4.70 6.44
C GLY A 756 19.34 -5.34 5.05
N ASP A 757 19.79 -6.58 4.93
CA ASP A 757 19.72 -7.35 3.67
C ASP A 757 18.34 -8.01 3.42
N PHE A 758 17.45 -8.00 4.41
CA PHE A 758 16.09 -8.50 4.21
C PHE A 758 15.27 -7.48 3.42
N VAL A 759 14.75 -7.92 2.27
CA VAL A 759 13.84 -7.15 1.42
C VAL A 759 12.50 -7.87 1.39
N MET A 760 11.43 -7.17 1.76
CA MET A 760 10.07 -7.65 1.57
C MET A 760 9.38 -6.76 0.53
N MET A 761 8.89 -7.36 -0.53
CA MET A 761 8.11 -6.70 -1.59
C MET A 761 6.71 -7.28 -1.67
N MET A 762 5.74 -6.42 -1.97
CA MET A 762 4.35 -6.78 -2.22
C MET A 762 3.79 -5.97 -3.38
N TYR A 763 2.89 -6.57 -4.16
CA TYR A 763 2.25 -5.93 -5.30
C TYR A 763 0.95 -6.65 -5.65
N ALA A 764 -0.03 -5.91 -6.14
CA ALA A 764 -1.23 -6.47 -6.74
C ALA A 764 -0.95 -6.73 -8.23
N TRP A 765 -1.20 -7.93 -8.73
CA TRP A 765 -0.87 -8.32 -10.10
C TRP A 765 -2.00 -9.12 -10.74
N ALA A 766 -2.15 -8.97 -12.05
CA ALA A 766 -3.10 -9.74 -12.85
C ALA A 766 -2.51 -10.14 -14.21
N PRO A 767 -2.78 -11.38 -14.69
CA PRO A 767 -2.23 -11.89 -15.95
C PRO A 767 -2.89 -11.31 -17.21
N ASN A 768 -4.04 -10.63 -17.08
CA ASN A 768 -4.76 -10.06 -18.23
C ASN A 768 -5.19 -8.61 -17.99
N TRP A 769 -4.34 -7.66 -18.36
CA TRP A 769 -4.63 -6.22 -18.35
C TRP A 769 -5.96 -5.89 -19.05
N ASN A 770 -6.14 -6.32 -20.30
CA ASN A 770 -7.32 -5.93 -21.09
C ASN A 770 -8.64 -6.51 -20.54
N SER A 771 -8.59 -7.60 -19.78
CA SER A 771 -9.80 -8.11 -19.10
C SER A 771 -10.07 -7.35 -17.80
N ASN A 772 -9.03 -6.87 -17.12
CA ASN A 772 -9.16 -6.06 -15.90
C ASN A 772 -9.77 -4.68 -16.18
N THR A 773 -9.51 -4.06 -17.34
CA THR A 773 -10.05 -2.72 -17.67
C THR A 773 -11.58 -2.65 -17.72
N VAL A 774 -12.26 -3.79 -17.74
CA VAL A 774 -13.73 -3.91 -17.77
C VAL A 774 -14.25 -4.88 -16.70
N GLY A 775 -13.44 -5.16 -15.67
CA GLY A 775 -13.86 -5.99 -14.54
C GLY A 775 -14.10 -7.47 -14.86
N ASN A 776 -13.50 -8.00 -15.94
CA ASN A 776 -13.66 -9.41 -16.36
C ASN A 776 -12.51 -10.32 -15.91
N ASP A 777 -11.50 -9.77 -15.24
CA ASP A 777 -10.42 -10.46 -14.53
C ASP A 777 -10.10 -9.66 -13.25
N HIS A 778 -9.29 -10.21 -12.34
CA HIS A 778 -9.01 -9.60 -11.03
C HIS A 778 -7.52 -9.51 -10.72
N TYR A 779 -7.17 -8.57 -9.84
CA TYR A 779 -5.86 -8.50 -9.20
C TYR A 779 -5.79 -9.46 -8.02
N ASN A 780 -4.69 -10.19 -7.90
CA ASN A 780 -4.29 -10.93 -6.70
C ASN A 780 -3.12 -10.20 -6.00
N LEU A 781 -3.01 -10.32 -4.68
CA LEU A 781 -1.91 -9.80 -3.90
C LEU A 781 -0.78 -10.82 -3.86
N TYR A 782 0.41 -10.41 -4.31
CA TYR A 782 1.62 -11.20 -4.30
C TYR A 782 2.67 -10.62 -3.36
N THR A 783 3.50 -11.50 -2.81
CA THR A 783 4.67 -11.14 -2.00
C THR A 783 5.93 -11.83 -2.50
N ARG A 784 7.08 -11.14 -2.46
CA ARG A 784 8.41 -11.69 -2.72
C ARG A 784 9.41 -11.21 -1.69
N ARG A 785 10.42 -12.04 -1.42
CA ARG A 785 11.38 -11.81 -0.33
C ARG A 785 12.80 -12.09 -0.78
N SER A 786 13.74 -11.31 -0.27
CA SER A 786 15.17 -11.49 -0.46
C SER A 786 15.90 -11.37 0.89
N PHE A 787 17.01 -12.07 1.03
CA PHE A 787 17.84 -12.11 2.24
C PHE A 787 19.31 -11.72 1.98
N ASP A 788 19.61 -11.25 0.76
CA ASP A 788 20.94 -10.86 0.29
C ASP A 788 20.94 -9.47 -0.36
N GLY A 789 20.01 -8.62 0.09
CA GLY A 789 19.88 -7.24 -0.38
C GLY A 789 19.23 -7.11 -1.76
N GLY A 790 18.39 -8.07 -2.16
CA GLY A 790 17.66 -8.07 -3.43
C GLY A 790 18.41 -8.69 -4.59
N ALA A 791 19.50 -9.42 -4.34
CA ALA A 791 20.26 -10.10 -5.39
C ALA A 791 19.59 -11.44 -5.79
N THR A 792 18.99 -12.15 -4.84
CA THR A 792 18.19 -13.35 -5.08
C THR A 792 16.87 -13.32 -4.31
N TRP A 793 15.86 -14.02 -4.81
CA TRP A 793 14.50 -14.05 -4.26
C TRP A 793 14.14 -15.46 -3.80
N THR A 794 14.08 -15.67 -2.48
CA THR A 794 14.11 -17.01 -1.89
C THR A 794 13.15 -17.15 -0.71
N THR A 795 12.88 -18.39 -0.32
CA THR A 795 12.28 -18.71 0.98
C THR A 795 13.25 -18.41 2.13
N THR A 796 12.78 -18.43 3.38
CA THR A 796 13.65 -18.14 4.52
C THR A 796 14.85 -19.10 4.58
N PRO A 797 16.10 -18.58 4.66
CA PRO A 797 17.28 -19.41 4.85
C PRO A 797 17.23 -20.22 6.15
N SER A 798 17.77 -21.43 6.13
CA SER A 798 17.84 -22.30 7.32
C SER A 798 18.55 -21.68 8.53
N VAL A 799 19.49 -20.75 8.29
CA VAL A 799 20.20 -20.01 9.35
C VAL A 799 19.32 -19.01 10.09
N LEU A 800 18.21 -18.58 9.47
CA LEU A 800 17.19 -17.70 10.04
C LEU A 800 15.96 -18.48 10.55
N GLY A 801 16.06 -19.81 10.64
CA GLY A 801 14.98 -20.67 11.13
C GLY A 801 14.02 -21.16 10.05
N GLY A 802 14.32 -20.93 8.76
CA GLY A 802 13.49 -21.45 7.66
C GLY A 802 13.56 -22.98 7.55
N GLU A 803 12.40 -23.60 7.37
CA GLU A 803 12.27 -25.05 7.15
C GLU A 803 11.80 -25.41 5.73
N GLY A 804 11.52 -24.39 4.90
CA GLY A 804 10.83 -24.52 3.63
C GLY A 804 9.35 -24.17 3.76
N THR A 805 8.66 -24.08 2.64
CA THR A 805 7.26 -23.65 2.58
C THR A 805 6.51 -24.41 1.49
N GLU A 806 5.22 -24.63 1.72
CA GLU A 806 4.29 -25.18 0.74
C GLU A 806 3.07 -24.26 0.66
N TYR A 807 2.68 -23.85 -0.55
CA TYR A 807 1.51 -22.99 -0.75
C TYR A 807 0.78 -23.30 -2.06
N LEU A 808 -0.44 -22.76 -2.17
CA LEU A 808 -1.34 -22.96 -3.29
C LEU A 808 -1.30 -21.75 -4.24
N GLU A 809 -1.33 -22.01 -5.54
CA GLU A 809 -1.57 -21.00 -6.60
C GLU A 809 -2.79 -21.40 -7.42
N TYR A 810 -3.54 -20.43 -7.93
CA TYR A 810 -4.71 -20.67 -8.77
C TYR A 810 -4.51 -20.08 -10.17
N TYR A 811 -4.27 -20.95 -11.14
CA TYR A 811 -4.28 -20.58 -12.56
C TYR A 811 -5.70 -20.65 -13.15
N TYR A 812 -5.86 -20.23 -14.39
CA TYR A 812 -7.14 -20.34 -15.09
C TYR A 812 -7.24 -21.63 -15.90
N GLY A 813 -8.42 -22.24 -15.86
CA GLY A 813 -8.76 -23.45 -16.60
C GLY A 813 -8.97 -23.17 -18.07
N THR A 814 -10.20 -23.39 -18.56
CA THR A 814 -10.53 -23.10 -19.96
C THR A 814 -11.01 -21.68 -20.16
N LYS A 815 -11.29 -20.96 -19.07
CA LYS A 815 -11.80 -19.59 -19.03
C LYS A 815 -11.31 -18.90 -17.75
N ILE A 816 -11.22 -17.56 -17.79
CA ILE A 816 -11.00 -16.73 -16.59
C ILE A 816 -12.10 -17.03 -15.56
N GLY A 817 -11.71 -17.16 -14.30
CA GLY A 817 -12.60 -17.51 -13.19
C GLY A 817 -12.90 -19.00 -13.02
N GLU A 818 -12.33 -19.88 -13.84
CA GLU A 818 -12.30 -21.34 -13.58
C GLU A 818 -10.96 -21.71 -12.91
N PRO A 819 -10.85 -21.73 -11.57
CA PRO A 819 -9.57 -21.93 -10.89
C PRO A 819 -9.02 -23.35 -11.08
N VAL A 820 -7.72 -23.44 -11.37
CA VAL A 820 -6.92 -24.66 -11.39
C VAL A 820 -5.87 -24.58 -10.29
N PRO A 821 -6.04 -25.33 -9.17
CA PRO A 821 -5.10 -25.31 -8.07
C PRO A 821 -3.78 -26.01 -8.43
N VAL A 822 -2.66 -25.38 -8.11
CA VAL A 822 -1.31 -25.95 -8.17
C VAL A 822 -0.60 -25.71 -6.85
N THR A 823 -0.05 -26.77 -6.27
CA THR A 823 0.72 -26.68 -5.02
C THR A 823 2.21 -26.56 -5.34
N TRP A 824 2.84 -25.55 -4.76
CA TRP A 824 4.27 -25.32 -4.84
C TRP A 824 4.94 -25.65 -3.52
N THR A 825 6.06 -26.37 -3.59
CA THR A 825 6.84 -26.78 -2.42
C THR A 825 8.28 -26.34 -2.63
N TYR A 826 8.82 -25.59 -1.69
CA TYR A 826 10.18 -25.07 -1.71
C TYR A 826 10.91 -25.46 -0.43
N GLY A 827 12.17 -25.85 -0.55
CA GLY A 827 13.09 -25.98 0.59
C GLY A 827 13.50 -24.62 1.15
N ALA A 828 14.17 -24.62 2.31
CA ALA A 828 14.69 -23.40 2.94
C ALA A 828 15.83 -22.77 2.13
N GLY A 829 15.72 -21.45 1.85
CA GLY A 829 16.68 -20.69 1.04
C GLY A 829 16.68 -21.05 -0.45
N GLU A 830 15.66 -21.76 -0.94
CA GLU A 830 15.47 -22.02 -2.37
C GLU A 830 14.75 -20.86 -3.04
N PHE A 831 14.95 -20.69 -4.36
CA PHE A 831 14.23 -19.68 -5.14
C PHE A 831 12.72 -19.85 -4.98
N GLU A 832 12.03 -18.74 -4.71
CA GLU A 832 10.59 -18.69 -4.54
C GLU A 832 10.00 -17.78 -5.62
N GLN A 833 9.05 -18.30 -6.40
CA GLN A 833 8.23 -17.43 -7.26
C GLN A 833 7.37 -16.50 -6.39
N GLY A 834 6.78 -15.46 -6.98
CA GLY A 834 5.80 -14.64 -6.31
C GLY A 834 4.72 -15.47 -5.62
N ARG A 835 4.56 -15.29 -4.32
CA ARG A 835 3.53 -15.98 -3.54
C ARG A 835 2.23 -15.19 -3.57
N ASN A 836 1.19 -15.74 -4.17
CA ASN A 836 -0.17 -15.21 -4.08
C ASN A 836 -0.73 -15.45 -2.67
N VAL A 837 -0.92 -14.37 -1.90
CA VAL A 837 -1.41 -14.44 -0.52
C VAL A 837 -2.90 -14.16 -0.38
N SER A 838 -3.55 -13.57 -1.41
CA SER A 838 -5.00 -13.31 -1.38
C SER A 838 -5.86 -14.47 -1.90
N LEU A 839 -5.30 -15.30 -2.80
CA LEU A 839 -5.96 -16.49 -3.35
C LEU A 839 -7.37 -16.23 -3.92
N LEU A 840 -7.59 -15.07 -4.53
CA LEU A 840 -8.85 -14.77 -5.22
C LEU A 840 -8.94 -15.62 -6.49
N THR A 841 -10.09 -16.25 -6.70
CA THR A 841 -10.31 -17.21 -7.80
C THR A 841 -11.41 -16.80 -8.79
N GLY A 842 -12.17 -15.73 -8.49
CA GLY A 842 -13.32 -15.29 -9.29
C GLY A 842 -13.16 -13.85 -9.73
N ASN A 843 -13.92 -13.43 -10.75
CA ASN A 843 -13.74 -12.15 -11.44
C ASN A 843 -14.59 -10.98 -10.90
N LYS A 844 -15.28 -11.16 -9.77
CA LYS A 844 -16.17 -10.13 -9.19
C LYS A 844 -15.51 -9.29 -8.11
N VAL A 845 -14.45 -9.81 -7.51
CA VAL A 845 -13.74 -9.16 -6.41
C VAL A 845 -12.29 -9.03 -6.83
N THR A 846 -11.70 -7.88 -6.58
CA THR A 846 -10.34 -7.55 -6.98
C THR A 846 -9.57 -6.92 -5.82
N ILE A 847 -8.24 -7.04 -5.82
CA ILE A 847 -7.41 -6.31 -4.86
C ILE A 847 -7.30 -4.83 -5.27
N LEU A 848 -7.53 -3.96 -4.30
CA LEU A 848 -7.36 -2.52 -4.44
C LEU A 848 -6.01 -2.09 -3.89
N ASP A 849 -5.96 -1.71 -2.62
CA ASP A 849 -4.87 -0.91 -2.10
C ASP A 849 -4.23 -1.54 -0.84
N PRO A 850 -3.13 -2.29 -0.99
CA PRO A 850 -2.58 -3.08 0.10
C PRO A 850 -1.59 -2.27 0.95
N ARG A 851 -1.44 -2.64 2.22
CA ARG A 851 -0.72 -1.92 3.28
C ARG A 851 0.10 -2.91 4.11
N TYR A 852 1.17 -2.44 4.74
CA TYR A 852 2.06 -3.28 5.54
C TYR A 852 2.68 -2.50 6.70
N SER A 853 3.18 -3.24 7.69
CA SER A 853 4.09 -2.72 8.70
C SER A 853 5.06 -3.81 9.16
N PRO A 854 6.38 -3.57 9.14
CA PRO A 854 7.29 -4.35 9.95
C PRO A 854 7.06 -4.09 11.44
N THR A 855 7.65 -4.93 12.30
CA THR A 855 7.67 -4.67 13.74
C THR A 855 8.41 -3.38 14.05
N GLY A 856 7.95 -2.66 15.09
CA GLY A 856 8.46 -1.31 15.40
C GLY A 856 8.02 -0.23 14.39
N GLY A 857 7.07 -0.52 13.50
CA GLY A 857 6.55 0.40 12.48
C GLY A 857 7.55 0.72 11.37
N MET A 858 7.21 1.67 10.49
CA MET A 858 8.06 2.07 9.36
C MET A 858 9.43 2.65 9.76
N LYS A 859 9.61 3.04 11.04
CA LYS A 859 10.90 3.48 11.61
C LYS A 859 11.72 2.35 12.23
N LEU A 860 11.20 1.11 12.25
CA LEU A 860 11.86 -0.11 12.71
C LEU A 860 12.43 0.01 14.13
N TYR A 861 11.68 0.65 15.03
CA TYR A 861 12.15 0.94 16.39
C TYR A 861 12.67 -0.34 17.06
N PRO A 862 13.95 -0.38 17.51
CA PRO A 862 14.53 -1.58 18.10
C PRO A 862 13.98 -1.88 19.50
N THR A 863 13.49 -0.84 20.19
CA THR A 863 12.91 -0.85 21.54
C THR A 863 12.06 0.40 21.73
N ILE A 864 11.22 0.42 22.76
CA ILE A 864 10.55 1.64 23.24
C ILE A 864 11.33 2.23 24.43
N SER A 865 11.52 3.55 24.44
CA SER A 865 12.32 4.26 25.43
C SER A 865 11.51 4.75 26.64
N THR A 866 12.17 4.96 27.77
CA THR A 866 11.60 5.55 29.00
C THR A 866 12.02 7.01 29.20
N TRP A 867 12.77 7.60 28.26
CA TRP A 867 13.40 8.92 28.45
C TRP A 867 12.40 10.00 28.92
N PHE A 868 11.17 9.99 28.39
CA PHE A 868 10.15 10.98 28.73
C PHE A 868 9.69 10.82 30.19
N ILE A 869 9.29 9.60 30.58
CA ILE A 869 8.86 9.33 31.95
C ILE A 869 10.00 9.48 32.97
N ASP A 870 11.25 9.25 32.57
CA ASP A 870 12.42 9.47 33.40
C ASP A 870 12.72 10.96 33.59
N LEU A 871 12.75 11.71 32.49
CA LEU A 871 13.04 13.15 32.47
C LEU A 871 12.08 13.93 33.36
N TYR A 872 10.79 13.55 33.34
CA TYR A 872 9.74 14.23 34.09
C TYR A 872 9.39 13.58 35.44
N GLY A 873 10.14 12.55 35.86
CA GLY A 873 9.92 11.90 37.16
C GLY A 873 8.58 11.16 37.28
N LEU A 874 8.06 10.67 36.16
CA LEU A 874 6.82 9.90 36.01
C LEU A 874 7.07 8.38 36.01
N ASN A 875 8.33 7.95 35.99
CA ASN A 875 8.71 6.53 35.99
C ASN A 875 8.52 5.88 37.38
N THR A 876 7.67 4.86 37.46
CA THR A 876 7.46 4.02 38.65
C THR A 876 8.10 2.64 38.54
N TYR A 877 8.68 2.28 37.40
CA TYR A 877 9.32 1.00 37.10
C TYR A 877 10.85 1.00 37.33
N GLY A 878 11.47 2.17 37.46
CA GLY A 878 12.92 2.28 37.67
C GLY A 878 13.73 1.98 36.42
N ASP A 879 14.90 1.33 36.56
CA ASP A 879 15.86 1.14 35.45
C ASP A 879 15.48 0.02 34.45
N THR A 880 14.32 -0.61 34.60
CA THR A 880 13.81 -1.65 33.68
C THR A 880 12.69 -1.10 32.82
N LEU A 881 12.62 -1.54 31.56
CA LEU A 881 11.49 -1.21 30.68
C LEU A 881 10.15 -1.66 31.29
N PRO A 882 9.05 -0.92 31.08
CA PRO A 882 7.74 -1.29 31.61
C PRO A 882 7.24 -2.65 31.14
N TYR A 883 7.48 -3.01 29.87
CA TYR A 883 6.94 -4.22 29.24
C TYR A 883 8.00 -4.93 28.39
N ASP A 884 8.07 -6.25 28.51
CA ASP A 884 9.10 -7.08 27.84
C ASP A 884 8.91 -7.18 26.31
N ASP A 885 7.66 -7.08 25.84
CA ASP A 885 7.29 -7.17 24.43
C ASP A 885 7.72 -5.97 23.57
N ASP A 886 8.17 -4.89 24.23
CA ASP A 886 8.70 -3.70 23.60
C ASP A 886 10.22 -3.56 23.81
N ALA A 887 10.88 -4.54 24.46
CA ALA A 887 12.29 -4.48 24.83
C ALA A 887 13.27 -4.87 23.71
N VAL A 888 12.83 -5.73 22.78
CA VAL A 888 13.62 -6.19 21.64
C VAL A 888 12.70 -6.36 20.45
N ARG A 889 13.11 -5.83 19.30
CA ARG A 889 12.40 -6.03 18.03
C ARG A 889 12.55 -7.46 17.51
N ASP A 890 11.45 -8.05 17.04
CA ASP A 890 11.44 -9.33 16.33
C ASP A 890 11.32 -9.10 14.82
N PRO A 891 12.42 -9.19 14.04
CA PRO A 891 12.42 -8.96 12.61
C PRO A 891 11.81 -10.11 11.80
N SER A 892 11.56 -11.28 12.42
CA SER A 892 10.96 -12.42 11.73
C SER A 892 9.45 -12.26 11.50
N LYS A 893 8.85 -11.18 12.03
CA LYS A 893 7.42 -10.90 11.99
C LYS A 893 7.13 -9.57 11.30
N PHE A 894 6.01 -9.52 10.57
CA PHE A 894 5.46 -8.31 9.99
C PHE A 894 3.96 -8.50 9.69
N PHE A 895 3.29 -7.42 9.33
CA PHE A 895 1.83 -7.40 9.14
C PHE A 895 1.48 -6.86 7.77
N MET A 896 0.36 -7.35 7.23
CA MET A 896 -0.25 -6.82 6.01
C MET A 896 -1.74 -6.63 6.17
N VAL A 897 -2.29 -5.67 5.44
CA VAL A 897 -3.72 -5.48 5.19
C VAL A 897 -3.92 -5.31 3.70
N TYR A 898 -4.99 -5.86 3.15
CA TYR A 898 -5.45 -5.49 1.82
C TYR A 898 -6.92 -5.15 1.80
N GLU A 899 -7.26 -4.33 0.84
CA GLU A 899 -8.62 -3.93 0.51
C GLU A 899 -9.12 -4.71 -0.70
N THR A 900 -10.37 -5.13 -0.64
CA THR A 900 -11.08 -5.73 -1.77
C THR A 900 -11.99 -4.71 -2.42
N GLY A 901 -12.22 -4.82 -3.72
CA GLY A 901 -13.15 -3.96 -4.47
C GLY A 901 -14.14 -4.75 -5.32
N ASP A 902 -15.31 -4.15 -5.57
CA ASP A 902 -16.31 -4.66 -6.49
C ASP A 902 -15.87 -4.42 -7.94
N ASN A 903 -15.52 -5.50 -8.61
CA ASN A 903 -15.01 -5.44 -9.97
C ASN A 903 -16.11 -5.09 -10.99
N THR A 904 -17.39 -5.12 -10.60
CA THR A 904 -18.50 -4.84 -11.52
C THR A 904 -18.65 -3.35 -11.84
N THR A 905 -18.07 -2.46 -11.04
CA THR A 905 -18.09 -1.01 -11.26
C THR A 905 -16.95 -0.52 -12.15
N VAL A 906 -15.93 -1.36 -12.41
CA VAL A 906 -14.72 -0.99 -13.16
C VAL A 906 -15.01 -0.52 -14.59
N ALA A 907 -16.09 -0.99 -15.21
CA ALA A 907 -16.48 -0.53 -16.54
C ALA A 907 -16.90 0.96 -16.58
N GLU A 908 -17.30 1.51 -15.43
CA GLU A 908 -17.74 2.89 -15.27
C GLU A 908 -16.70 3.75 -14.50
N GLY A 909 -15.68 3.15 -13.88
CA GLY A 909 -14.68 3.85 -13.05
C GLY A 909 -13.69 2.93 -12.33
N GLU A 910 -13.34 3.26 -11.09
CA GLU A 910 -12.57 2.37 -10.22
C GLU A 910 -13.47 1.31 -9.56
N ALA A 911 -12.87 0.21 -9.08
CA ALA A 911 -13.63 -0.78 -8.33
C ALA A 911 -14.04 -0.17 -6.97
N THR A 912 -15.34 -0.20 -6.63
CA THR A 912 -15.83 0.33 -5.35
C THR A 912 -15.23 -0.48 -4.19
N PRO A 913 -14.59 0.16 -3.19
CA PRO A 913 -14.08 -0.52 -2.00
C PRO A 913 -15.15 -1.36 -1.27
N LEU A 914 -14.77 -2.54 -0.77
CA LEU A 914 -15.67 -3.45 -0.06
C LEU A 914 -15.19 -3.67 1.39
N ASP A 915 -14.31 -4.65 1.57
CA ASP A 915 -13.88 -5.18 2.87
C ASP A 915 -12.35 -5.14 3.01
N LEU A 916 -11.86 -5.01 4.24
CA LEU A 916 -10.43 -5.07 4.58
C LEU A 916 -10.08 -6.39 5.27
N TYR A 917 -8.94 -6.95 4.87
CA TYR A 917 -8.41 -8.21 5.40
C TYR A 917 -7.00 -7.99 5.93
N TYR A 918 -6.61 -8.66 7.01
CA TYR A 918 -5.28 -8.54 7.60
C TYR A 918 -4.62 -9.91 7.82
N SER A 919 -3.30 -9.94 7.94
CA SER A 919 -2.59 -11.14 8.39
C SER A 919 -1.24 -10.79 9.00
N ARG A 920 -0.83 -11.56 10.01
CA ARG A 920 0.53 -11.57 10.54
C ARG A 920 1.38 -12.61 9.81
N ALA A 921 2.49 -12.16 9.24
CA ALA A 921 3.57 -13.00 8.75
C ALA A 921 4.52 -13.37 9.89
N THR A 922 4.95 -14.63 9.93
CA THR A 922 6.01 -15.13 10.83
C THR A 922 7.04 -15.94 10.03
N VAL A 923 8.21 -16.19 10.62
CA VAL A 923 9.35 -16.82 9.92
C VAL A 923 9.62 -16.10 8.60
N TYR A 924 9.77 -14.77 8.71
CA TYR A 924 10.00 -13.86 7.58
C TYR A 924 8.97 -13.99 6.45
N GLY A 925 7.75 -14.46 6.72
CA GLY A 925 6.70 -14.61 5.71
C GLY A 925 6.60 -16.00 5.07
N ASP A 926 7.28 -17.01 5.62
CA ASP A 926 7.01 -18.40 5.25
C ASP A 926 5.61 -18.82 5.73
N VAL A 927 5.17 -18.27 6.87
CA VAL A 927 3.88 -18.60 7.50
C VAL A 927 3.03 -17.34 7.63
N TRP A 928 1.77 -17.46 7.24
CA TRP A 928 0.76 -16.40 7.31
C TRP A 928 -0.42 -16.84 8.16
N GLU A 929 -0.94 -15.91 8.96
CA GLU A 929 -2.20 -16.10 9.69
C GLU A 929 -3.39 -16.18 8.72
N VAL A 930 -4.17 -17.25 8.84
CA VAL A 930 -5.40 -17.50 8.08
C VAL A 930 -6.51 -17.92 9.04
N MET A 931 -7.76 -17.64 8.69
CA MET A 931 -8.96 -18.00 9.45
C MET A 931 -10.01 -18.69 8.57
N ASP A 932 -10.73 -19.63 9.18
CA ASP A 932 -11.91 -20.27 8.58
C ASP A 932 -13.17 -19.43 8.81
N TYR A 933 -13.68 -18.78 7.77
CA TYR A 933 -15.00 -18.12 7.82
C TYR A 933 -16.12 -19.07 7.44
N VAL A 934 -17.19 -19.09 8.24
CA VAL A 934 -18.49 -19.63 7.82
C VAL A 934 -19.36 -18.44 7.44
N THR A 935 -19.65 -18.26 6.15
CA THR A 935 -20.61 -17.23 5.72
C THR A 935 -22.03 -17.77 5.73
N ASP A 936 -23.01 -16.90 5.98
CA ASP A 936 -24.43 -17.25 5.99
C ASP A 936 -24.98 -17.60 4.60
N LYS A 937 -24.20 -17.31 3.54
CA LYS A 937 -24.63 -17.35 2.14
C LYS A 937 -24.02 -18.52 1.36
N ASP A 938 -22.79 -18.93 1.68
CA ASP A 938 -22.11 -20.06 1.06
C ASP A 938 -21.37 -20.89 2.13
N ASP A 939 -21.75 -22.16 2.29
CA ASP A 939 -21.17 -23.16 3.23
C ASP A 939 -19.72 -23.58 2.82
N LEU A 940 -18.94 -22.70 2.19
CA LEU A 940 -17.57 -22.95 1.73
C LEU A 940 -16.57 -22.44 2.76
N VAL A 941 -15.85 -23.36 3.39
CA VAL A 941 -14.61 -23.07 4.13
C VAL A 941 -13.56 -22.68 3.11
N LEU A 942 -13.12 -21.43 3.15
CA LEU A 942 -12.02 -20.93 2.33
C LEU A 942 -10.95 -20.42 3.29
N ASP A 943 -9.76 -21.03 3.26
CA ASP A 943 -8.57 -20.56 3.96
C ASP A 943 -8.24 -19.15 3.47
N ARG A 944 -8.60 -18.12 4.24
CA ARG A 944 -8.41 -16.71 3.88
C ARG A 944 -7.91 -15.91 5.06
N TRP A 945 -7.33 -14.75 4.76
CA TRP A 945 -6.95 -13.79 5.78
C TRP A 945 -8.16 -13.34 6.62
N PRO A 946 -7.97 -13.03 7.92
CA PRO A 946 -9.04 -12.51 8.75
C PRO A 946 -9.52 -11.10 8.39
N TRP A 947 -10.77 -10.78 8.75
CA TRP A 947 -11.41 -9.48 8.51
C TRP A 947 -10.94 -8.43 9.50
N LEU A 948 -10.62 -7.23 9.02
CA LEU A 948 -10.21 -6.11 9.87
C LEU A 948 -11.40 -5.35 10.48
N GLU A 949 -12.51 -5.18 9.77
CA GLU A 949 -13.67 -4.40 10.23
C GLU A 949 -14.82 -5.21 10.86
N ASN A 950 -14.91 -6.53 10.56
CA ASN A 950 -15.89 -7.49 11.06
C ASN A 950 -17.37 -7.25 10.62
N LYS A 951 -17.67 -6.51 9.54
CA LYS A 951 -19.07 -6.28 9.09
C LYS A 951 -19.20 -6.10 7.57
N SER A 952 -19.92 -7.03 6.92
CA SER A 952 -20.07 -7.14 5.45
C SER A 952 -20.97 -6.10 4.74
N ASP A 953 -21.54 -5.14 5.47
CA ASP A 953 -22.60 -4.27 4.92
C ASP A 953 -22.19 -2.79 4.84
N ILE A 954 -20.97 -2.43 5.28
CA ILE A 954 -20.47 -1.05 5.27
C ILE A 954 -19.09 -1.06 4.60
N LEU A 955 -18.94 -0.20 3.58
CA LEU A 955 -17.73 -0.13 2.76
C LEU A 955 -16.55 0.36 3.60
N SER A 956 -15.37 -0.20 3.34
CA SER A 956 -14.15 0.12 4.09
C SER A 956 -12.96 0.28 3.15
N GLY A 957 -12.12 1.28 3.40
CA GLY A 957 -10.94 1.53 2.59
C GLY A 957 -9.91 2.46 3.23
N GLU A 958 -8.82 2.72 2.52
CA GLU A 958 -7.73 3.61 2.93
C GLU A 958 -7.07 3.26 4.28
N ALA A 959 -6.75 1.98 4.51
CA ALA A 959 -6.15 1.57 5.78
C ALA A 959 -4.74 2.15 6.03
N GLY A 960 -4.46 2.48 7.29
CA GLY A 960 -3.14 2.74 7.85
C GLY A 960 -2.85 1.75 8.98
N MET A 961 -1.58 1.36 9.18
CA MET A 961 -1.22 0.46 10.26
C MET A 961 0.20 0.67 10.78
N LEU A 962 0.44 0.19 12.00
CA LEU A 962 1.78 0.00 12.57
C LEU A 962 1.77 -1.13 13.60
N ALA A 963 2.96 -1.65 13.94
CA ALA A 963 3.12 -2.69 14.96
C ALA A 963 4.19 -2.31 16.00
N ASN A 964 4.08 -2.87 17.21
CA ASN A 964 5.11 -2.70 18.24
C ASN A 964 6.38 -3.55 17.94
N PRO A 965 7.51 -3.31 18.62
CA PRO A 965 8.76 -4.03 18.36
C PRO A 965 8.66 -5.56 18.45
N GLY A 966 7.96 -6.12 19.43
CA GLY A 966 7.84 -7.57 19.58
C GLY A 966 6.85 -8.24 18.63
N GLY A 967 6.06 -7.48 17.86
CA GLY A 967 4.99 -8.04 17.00
C GLY A 967 3.83 -8.64 17.79
N THR A 968 3.63 -8.18 19.03
CA THR A 968 2.52 -8.59 19.92
C THR A 968 1.29 -7.69 19.80
N PHE A 969 1.44 -6.50 19.24
CA PHE A 969 0.34 -5.56 18.99
C PHE A 969 0.46 -4.96 17.59
N MET A 970 -0.66 -4.96 16.88
CA MET A 970 -0.85 -4.21 15.65
C MET A 970 -1.97 -3.17 15.87
N TYR A 971 -1.76 -1.97 15.37
CA TYR A 971 -2.69 -0.86 15.44
C TYR A 971 -3.06 -0.49 14.02
N SER A 972 -4.35 -0.37 13.73
CA SER A 972 -4.81 0.02 12.40
C SER A 972 -5.93 1.05 12.47
N VAL A 973 -5.93 1.96 11.50
CA VAL A 973 -7.01 2.89 11.23
C VAL A 973 -7.48 2.77 9.78
N TRP A 974 -8.74 3.07 9.48
CA TRP A 974 -9.28 3.08 8.12
C TRP A 974 -10.56 3.94 8.06
N ASN A 975 -11.01 4.26 6.85
CA ASN A 975 -12.27 4.95 6.62
C ASN A 975 -13.38 3.93 6.35
N GLN A 976 -14.54 4.12 6.96
CA GLN A 976 -15.69 3.25 6.80
C GLN A 976 -16.96 4.06 6.58
N TRP A 977 -17.70 3.79 5.50
CA TRP A 977 -18.83 4.60 5.05
C TRP A 977 -19.98 3.81 4.42
N GLU A 978 -21.14 4.45 4.31
CA GLU A 978 -22.27 3.99 3.50
C GLU A 978 -22.40 4.92 2.28
N GLU A 979 -22.81 4.36 1.13
CA GLU A 979 -23.04 5.13 -0.10
C GLU A 979 -24.45 4.89 -0.66
N GLU A 980 -25.04 5.92 -1.24
CA GLU A 980 -26.27 5.83 -2.02
C GLU A 980 -26.05 6.49 -3.39
N ILE A 981 -26.21 5.70 -4.46
CA ILE A 981 -26.22 6.22 -5.83
C ILE A 981 -27.65 6.65 -6.17
N THR A 982 -27.85 7.95 -6.34
CA THR A 982 -29.15 8.51 -6.73
C THR A 982 -29.15 8.88 -8.21
N HIS A 983 -30.25 8.56 -8.90
CA HIS A 983 -30.43 8.86 -10.33
C HIS A 983 -31.61 9.81 -10.50
N TRP A 984 -31.36 10.97 -11.14
CA TRP A 984 -32.39 11.96 -11.43
C TRP A 984 -32.24 12.56 -12.82
N VAL A 985 -33.35 13.13 -13.33
CA VAL A 985 -33.39 13.73 -14.66
C VAL A 985 -33.66 15.22 -14.51
N ASP A 986 -32.78 16.05 -15.07
CA ASP A 986 -32.93 17.49 -14.98
C ASP A 986 -34.08 18.04 -15.85
N GLU A 987 -34.33 19.35 -15.75
CA GLU A 987 -35.37 20.02 -16.54
C GLU A 987 -35.12 20.00 -18.07
N TYR A 988 -33.91 19.64 -18.50
CA TYR A 988 -33.49 19.51 -19.90
C TYR A 988 -33.54 18.06 -20.41
N GLY A 989 -33.85 17.08 -19.54
CA GLY A 989 -33.90 15.68 -19.88
C GLY A 989 -32.53 14.99 -19.88
N LEU A 990 -31.51 15.60 -19.24
CA LEU A 990 -30.23 14.97 -18.99
C LEU A 990 -30.33 14.14 -17.71
N GLU A 991 -29.87 12.89 -17.81
CA GLU A 991 -29.76 11.96 -16.69
C GLU A 991 -28.50 12.30 -15.89
N HIS A 992 -28.63 12.40 -14.57
CA HIS A 992 -27.56 12.66 -13.63
C HIS A 992 -27.54 11.53 -12.61
N GLU A 993 -26.33 11.05 -12.30
CA GLU A 993 -26.08 10.11 -11.21
C GLU A 993 -25.21 10.84 -10.17
N GLU A 994 -25.63 10.78 -8.91
CA GLU A 994 -24.94 11.40 -7.79
C GLU A 994 -24.65 10.32 -6.76
N GLU A 995 -23.37 10.14 -6.47
CA GLU A 995 -22.87 9.31 -5.37
C GLU A 995 -22.90 10.12 -4.09
N LEU A 996 -23.68 9.63 -3.12
CA LEU A 996 -23.79 10.24 -1.81
C LEU A 996 -23.09 9.36 -0.77
N VAL A 997 -21.94 9.81 -0.29
CA VAL A 997 -21.25 9.22 0.86
C VAL A 997 -21.80 9.80 2.16
N PHE A 998 -22.16 8.94 3.11
CA PHE A 998 -22.69 9.31 4.43
C PHE A 998 -22.32 8.26 5.48
N ASN A 999 -22.51 8.57 6.76
CA ASN A 999 -22.04 7.70 7.86
C ASN A 999 -20.56 7.33 7.72
N SER A 1000 -19.73 8.28 7.25
CA SER A 1000 -18.31 8.06 7.06
C SER A 1000 -17.54 8.43 8.33
N ASP A 1001 -16.71 7.52 8.80
CA ASP A 1001 -15.91 7.70 9.99
C ASP A 1001 -14.53 7.07 9.84
N ILE A 1002 -13.54 7.67 10.50
CA ILE A 1002 -12.27 7.00 10.76
C ILE A 1002 -12.42 6.04 11.95
N ILE A 1003 -12.13 4.77 11.69
CA ILE A 1003 -12.22 3.68 12.65
C ILE A 1003 -10.82 3.25 13.07
N PHE A 1004 -10.65 2.86 14.33
CA PHE A 1004 -9.44 2.29 14.88
C PHE A 1004 -9.69 0.85 15.39
N ARG A 1005 -8.70 -0.03 15.18
CA ARG A 1005 -8.61 -1.35 15.81
C ARG A 1005 -7.23 -1.58 16.40
N ARG A 1006 -7.20 -2.17 17.60
CA ARG A 1006 -5.99 -2.77 18.19
C ARG A 1006 -6.11 -4.28 18.12
N LEU A 1007 -5.16 -4.92 17.46
CA LEU A 1007 -5.00 -6.37 17.42
C LEU A 1007 -3.91 -6.77 18.42
N MET A 1008 -4.13 -7.90 19.10
CA MET A 1008 -3.31 -8.33 20.22
C MET A 1008 -2.95 -9.80 20.08
N TYR A 1009 -1.67 -10.10 20.00
CA TYR A 1009 -1.12 -11.44 19.93
C TYR A 1009 -0.41 -11.79 21.23
N LEU A 1010 -0.48 -13.06 21.63
CA LEU A 1010 0.26 -13.53 22.80
C LEU A 1010 1.75 -13.78 22.46
N PRO A 1011 2.64 -13.76 23.47
CA PRO A 1011 4.03 -14.18 23.27
C PRO A 1011 4.11 -15.64 22.83
N ASP A 1012 5.06 -15.96 21.93
CA ASP A 1012 5.22 -17.31 21.35
C ASP A 1012 5.47 -18.41 22.40
N ASP A 1013 5.96 -18.05 23.60
CA ASP A 1013 6.24 -18.97 24.71
C ASP A 1013 5.12 -19.02 25.76
N THR A 1014 3.96 -18.41 25.49
CA THR A 1014 2.82 -18.39 26.41
C THR A 1014 2.32 -19.80 26.73
N THR A 1015 1.83 -19.98 27.96
CA THR A 1015 1.12 -21.19 28.40
C THR A 1015 -0.33 -20.91 28.78
N LEU A 1016 -0.83 -19.72 28.41
CA LEU A 1016 -2.21 -19.33 28.65
C LEU A 1016 -3.14 -20.19 27.80
N GLU A 1017 -4.00 -20.95 28.48
CA GLU A 1017 -5.06 -21.75 27.87
C GLU A 1017 -6.31 -20.87 27.72
N VAL A 1018 -6.92 -20.85 26.52
CA VAL A 1018 -8.13 -20.07 26.22
C VAL A 1018 -9.27 -21.05 26.02
N ASN A 1019 -10.25 -21.06 26.91
CA ASN A 1019 -11.33 -22.04 26.86
C ASN A 1019 -12.37 -21.64 25.78
N LEU A 1020 -12.11 -21.96 24.51
CA LEU A 1020 -12.99 -21.64 23.36
C LEU A 1020 -13.76 -22.87 22.89
N PRO A 1021 -15.03 -22.73 22.42
CA PRO A 1021 -15.74 -23.86 21.83
C PRO A 1021 -14.99 -24.43 20.62
N PRO A 1022 -14.95 -25.76 20.42
CA PRO A 1022 -14.20 -26.39 19.33
C PRO A 1022 -14.78 -26.01 17.96
N VAL A 1023 -13.94 -26.04 16.94
CA VAL A 1023 -14.36 -25.86 15.53
C VAL A 1023 -14.33 -27.20 14.81
N ALA A 1024 -15.27 -27.41 13.90
CA ALA A 1024 -15.35 -28.60 13.04
C ALA A 1024 -15.60 -28.21 11.60
N SER A 1025 -15.20 -29.08 10.67
CA SER A 1025 -15.50 -28.96 9.23
C SER A 1025 -15.81 -30.33 8.62
N ILE A 1026 -16.51 -30.36 7.48
CA ILE A 1026 -16.84 -31.58 6.73
C ILE A 1026 -16.12 -31.55 5.38
N LEU A 1027 -15.15 -32.45 5.20
CA LEU A 1027 -14.54 -32.75 3.92
C LEU A 1027 -15.41 -33.76 3.16
N ALA A 1028 -15.91 -33.35 1.99
CA ALA A 1028 -16.78 -34.16 1.14
C ALA A 1028 -16.23 -34.23 -0.29
N THR A 1029 -16.50 -35.34 -0.99
CA THR A 1029 -16.16 -35.42 -2.43
C THR A 1029 -17.01 -34.44 -3.25
N SER A 1030 -16.47 -33.95 -4.37
CA SER A 1030 -17.17 -33.06 -5.32
C SER A 1030 -18.37 -33.70 -6.02
N GLN A 1031 -18.61 -35.00 -5.79
CA GLN A 1031 -19.79 -35.68 -6.28
C GLN A 1031 -21.02 -35.23 -5.46
N GLU A 1032 -22.02 -34.69 -6.15
CA GLU A 1032 -23.27 -34.20 -5.56
C GLU A 1032 -24.43 -35.20 -5.63
N VAL A 1033 -24.40 -36.13 -6.59
CA VAL A 1033 -25.49 -37.08 -6.86
C VAL A 1033 -25.03 -38.51 -6.60
N TYR A 1034 -25.78 -39.27 -5.81
CA TYR A 1034 -25.48 -40.66 -5.44
C TYR A 1034 -26.60 -41.61 -5.85
N GLY A 1035 -26.22 -42.68 -6.54
CA GLY A 1035 -27.16 -43.67 -7.07
C GLY A 1035 -27.48 -44.79 -6.09
N VAL A 1036 -28.77 -45.04 -5.88
CA VAL A 1036 -29.29 -46.17 -5.09
C VAL A 1036 -29.11 -47.50 -5.83
N THR A 1037 -29.20 -47.53 -7.17
CA THR A 1037 -28.99 -48.76 -7.96
C THR A 1037 -27.55 -49.25 -7.89
N GLU A 1038 -26.59 -48.33 -7.89
CA GLU A 1038 -25.17 -48.65 -7.74
C GLU A 1038 -24.76 -48.90 -6.28
N ASP A 1039 -25.62 -48.49 -5.33
CA ASP A 1039 -25.36 -48.40 -3.89
C ASP A 1039 -24.09 -47.63 -3.59
N GLN A 1040 -23.99 -46.43 -4.16
CA GLN A 1040 -22.83 -45.58 -3.93
C GLN A 1040 -22.78 -45.14 -2.47
N ILE A 1041 -21.57 -45.13 -1.92
CA ILE A 1041 -21.30 -44.69 -0.56
C ILE A 1041 -21.01 -43.20 -0.60
N ILE A 1042 -21.77 -42.43 0.17
CA ILE A 1042 -21.48 -41.04 0.47
C ILE A 1042 -20.40 -41.06 1.55
N SER A 1043 -19.17 -40.69 1.21
CA SER A 1043 -18.05 -40.63 2.16
C SER A 1043 -17.77 -39.19 2.53
N LEU A 1044 -17.94 -38.87 3.81
CA LEU A 1044 -17.66 -37.60 4.45
C LEU A 1044 -16.59 -37.84 5.53
N LEU A 1045 -15.67 -36.90 5.68
CA LEU A 1045 -14.67 -36.92 6.72
C LEU A 1045 -14.78 -35.61 7.52
N ALA A 1046 -14.83 -35.71 8.83
CA ALA A 1046 -14.79 -34.59 9.74
C ALA A 1046 -13.33 -34.23 10.06
N THR A 1047 -13.03 -32.95 10.03
CA THR A 1047 -11.91 -32.39 10.79
C THR A 1047 -12.51 -31.61 11.96
N ALA A 1048 -11.82 -31.61 13.10
CA ALA A 1048 -12.17 -30.74 14.21
C ALA A 1048 -10.95 -30.49 15.08
N ARG A 1049 -10.92 -29.31 15.68
CA ARG A 1049 -9.84 -28.81 16.52
C ARG A 1049 -10.42 -28.33 17.84
N ASP A 1050 -9.77 -28.76 18.91
CA ASP A 1050 -10.00 -28.20 20.24
C ASP A 1050 -9.23 -26.89 20.35
N LEU A 1051 -9.86 -25.84 20.88
CA LEU A 1051 -9.34 -24.47 20.82
C LEU A 1051 -8.86 -23.97 22.18
N ASP A 1052 -8.67 -24.89 23.12
CA ASP A 1052 -8.26 -24.64 24.49
C ASP A 1052 -6.85 -24.05 24.64
N LYS A 1053 -6.03 -24.12 23.59
CA LYS A 1053 -4.72 -23.48 23.51
C LYS A 1053 -4.59 -22.68 22.23
N MET A 1054 -4.34 -21.38 22.38
CA MET A 1054 -3.89 -20.54 21.28
C MET A 1054 -2.48 -21.01 20.85
N GLY A 1055 -2.29 -21.33 19.57
CA GLY A 1055 -0.98 -21.72 19.02
C GLY A 1055 -0.61 -23.21 19.09
N ASP A 1056 -1.48 -24.13 19.57
CA ASP A 1056 -1.11 -25.56 19.62
C ASP A 1056 -1.24 -26.25 18.26
N GLU A 1057 -0.14 -26.44 17.54
CA GLU A 1057 -0.09 -27.24 16.29
C GLU A 1057 -0.59 -28.69 16.48
N SER A 1058 -0.67 -29.17 17.73
CA SER A 1058 -1.17 -30.50 18.04
C SER A 1058 -2.70 -30.49 18.21
N LEU A 1059 -3.35 -31.42 17.50
CA LEU A 1059 -4.77 -31.69 17.62
C LEU A 1059 -5.07 -32.24 19.03
N ASP A 1060 -5.35 -31.36 19.99
CA ASP A 1060 -5.90 -31.80 21.28
C ASP A 1060 -7.20 -32.60 21.04
N PRO A 1061 -7.47 -33.66 21.82
CA PRO A 1061 -8.37 -34.72 21.41
C PRO A 1061 -9.85 -34.40 21.67
N ILE A 1062 -10.60 -33.96 20.64
CA ILE A 1062 -12.07 -33.82 20.65
C ILE A 1062 -12.78 -35.02 21.32
N GLN A 1063 -13.71 -34.76 22.25
CA GLN A 1063 -14.42 -35.78 23.03
C GLN A 1063 -15.34 -36.65 22.18
N GLU A 1064 -16.11 -36.03 21.30
CA GLU A 1064 -17.18 -36.70 20.56
C GLU A 1064 -17.46 -35.98 19.24
N TYR A 1065 -17.64 -36.76 18.17
CA TYR A 1065 -18.21 -36.31 16.90
C TYR A 1065 -19.67 -36.72 16.84
N VAL A 1066 -20.58 -35.84 16.44
CA VAL A 1066 -22.01 -36.17 16.34
C VAL A 1066 -22.48 -35.87 14.92
N TRP A 1067 -22.68 -36.95 14.16
CA TRP A 1067 -23.29 -36.89 12.84
C TRP A 1067 -24.82 -37.02 12.93
N THR A 1068 -25.51 -36.13 12.23
CA THR A 1068 -26.95 -36.22 12.00
C THR A 1068 -27.26 -36.18 10.51
N ILE A 1069 -28.32 -36.87 10.10
CA ILE A 1069 -28.83 -36.78 8.73
C ILE A 1069 -30.28 -36.31 8.84
N ASN A 1070 -30.61 -35.19 8.18
CA ASN A 1070 -31.86 -34.45 8.32
C ASN A 1070 -32.23 -34.20 9.80
N GLY A 1071 -31.24 -33.91 10.65
CA GLY A 1071 -31.42 -33.64 12.08
C GLY A 1071 -31.60 -34.88 12.97
N VAL A 1072 -31.39 -36.10 12.44
CA VAL A 1072 -31.52 -37.35 13.20
C VAL A 1072 -30.18 -38.08 13.30
N ALA A 1073 -29.70 -38.31 14.52
CA ALA A 1073 -28.54 -39.19 14.82
C ALA A 1073 -28.99 -40.65 14.99
N VAL A 1074 -28.08 -41.60 14.75
CA VAL A 1074 -28.34 -43.03 15.01
C VAL A 1074 -28.12 -43.35 16.50
N PRO A 1075 -29.15 -43.82 17.23
CA PRO A 1075 -28.99 -44.20 18.64
C PRO A 1075 -27.99 -45.35 18.80
N VAL A 1076 -27.24 -45.34 19.91
CA VAL A 1076 -26.14 -46.28 20.20
C VAL A 1076 -26.58 -47.74 20.06
N GLU A 1077 -27.80 -48.06 20.50
CA GLU A 1077 -28.36 -49.42 20.45
C GLU A 1077 -28.57 -49.99 19.03
N PHE A 1078 -28.59 -49.15 17.98
CA PHE A 1078 -28.78 -49.57 16.59
C PHE A 1078 -27.50 -49.49 15.75
N GLN A 1079 -26.41 -48.94 16.28
CA GLN A 1079 -25.20 -48.68 15.48
C GLN A 1079 -24.58 -49.93 14.88
N GLU A 1080 -24.53 -51.06 15.61
CA GLU A 1080 -23.99 -52.33 15.10
C GLU A 1080 -24.78 -52.87 13.90
N GLU A 1081 -26.11 -52.72 13.90
CA GLU A 1081 -26.95 -53.18 12.79
C GLU A 1081 -26.77 -52.30 11.55
N PHE A 1082 -26.55 -50.99 11.72
CA PHE A 1082 -26.22 -50.08 10.63
C PHE A 1082 -24.77 -50.27 10.13
N LYS A 1083 -23.82 -50.62 11.00
CA LYS A 1083 -22.44 -51.02 10.60
C LYS A 1083 -22.45 -52.24 9.69
N ASP A 1084 -23.25 -53.25 10.02
CA ASP A 1084 -23.41 -54.45 9.19
C ASP A 1084 -23.98 -54.14 7.79
N MET A 1085 -24.67 -53.00 7.63
CA MET A 1085 -25.19 -52.48 6.37
C MET A 1085 -24.21 -51.53 5.65
N GLY A 1086 -23.00 -51.33 6.19
CA GLY A 1086 -21.97 -50.46 5.63
C GLY A 1086 -22.17 -48.97 5.92
N PHE A 1087 -23.05 -48.62 6.85
CA PHE A 1087 -23.24 -47.24 7.34
C PHE A 1087 -22.40 -47.01 8.59
N ASP A 1088 -21.56 -45.97 8.61
CA ASP A 1088 -20.64 -45.69 9.72
C ASP A 1088 -20.61 -44.24 10.23
N CYS A 1089 -21.63 -43.43 9.92
CA CYS A 1089 -21.79 -42.08 10.47
C CYS A 1089 -22.24 -42.10 11.95
N PHE A 1090 -21.33 -42.47 12.84
CA PHE A 1090 -21.53 -42.55 14.29
C PHE A 1090 -20.63 -41.55 15.02
N GLN A 1091 -20.15 -41.86 16.23
CA GLN A 1091 -19.31 -40.98 17.02
C GLN A 1091 -17.82 -41.00 16.61
N ASP A 1092 -17.54 -40.86 15.31
CA ASP A 1092 -16.17 -40.91 14.77
C ASP A 1092 -15.95 -39.85 13.67
N LYS A 1093 -14.69 -39.66 13.28
CA LYS A 1093 -14.27 -38.69 12.25
C LYS A 1093 -14.81 -39.03 10.87
N GLN A 1094 -15.20 -40.27 10.60
CA GLN A 1094 -15.64 -40.69 9.28
C GLN A 1094 -17.16 -40.95 9.26
N CYS A 1095 -17.80 -40.52 8.18
CA CYS A 1095 -19.20 -40.82 7.87
C CYS A 1095 -19.32 -41.36 6.44
N ASN A 1096 -19.45 -42.68 6.34
CA ASN A 1096 -19.79 -43.45 5.16
C ASN A 1096 -21.26 -43.82 5.24
N ALA A 1097 -22.04 -43.30 4.31
CA ALA A 1097 -23.47 -43.51 4.24
C ALA A 1097 -23.85 -44.09 2.87
N PRO A 1098 -24.12 -45.41 2.78
CA PRO A 1098 -24.58 -46.01 1.53
C PRO A 1098 -25.92 -45.43 1.11
N ALA A 1099 -26.05 -45.04 -0.16
CA ALA A 1099 -27.24 -44.39 -0.70
C ALA A 1099 -28.52 -45.20 -0.46
N ARG A 1100 -28.48 -46.54 -0.50
CA ARG A 1100 -29.66 -47.38 -0.16
C ARG A 1100 -30.07 -47.30 1.29
N VAL A 1101 -29.10 -47.19 2.20
CA VAL A 1101 -29.35 -47.17 3.64
C VAL A 1101 -29.98 -45.82 4.01
N VAL A 1102 -29.44 -44.72 3.47
CA VAL A 1102 -29.96 -43.37 3.69
C VAL A 1102 -31.35 -43.18 3.06
N SER A 1103 -31.55 -43.66 1.84
CA SER A 1103 -32.84 -43.51 1.15
C SER A 1103 -33.93 -44.49 1.61
N GLY A 1104 -33.60 -45.45 2.48
CA GLY A 1104 -34.48 -46.54 2.93
C GLY A 1104 -35.46 -46.20 4.07
N HIS A 1105 -35.75 -44.92 4.33
CA HIS A 1105 -36.63 -44.32 5.38
C HIS A 1105 -35.93 -43.55 6.53
N TRP A 1106 -35.25 -42.44 6.18
CA TRP A 1106 -34.65 -41.51 7.16
C TRP A 1106 -35.66 -40.51 7.76
N ASP A 1107 -36.67 -41.00 8.48
CA ASP A 1107 -37.73 -40.20 9.14
C ASP A 1107 -37.92 -40.51 10.64
N GLY A 1108 -36.97 -41.23 11.24
CA GLY A 1108 -36.99 -41.65 12.64
C GLY A 1108 -37.72 -42.98 12.92
N TYR A 1109 -38.47 -43.54 11.97
CA TYR A 1109 -39.15 -44.84 12.13
C TYR A 1109 -38.20 -46.05 11.93
N GLN A 1110 -37.04 -45.83 11.32
CA GLN A 1110 -35.97 -46.82 11.07
C GLN A 1110 -35.44 -47.55 12.32
N PHE A 1111 -35.58 -46.94 13.51
CA PHE A 1111 -35.10 -47.50 14.78
C PHE A 1111 -36.11 -48.44 15.46
N GLN A 1112 -37.30 -48.65 14.89
CA GLN A 1112 -38.28 -49.60 15.44
C GLN A 1112 -38.18 -51.00 14.81
N GLN A 1113 -37.57 -51.12 13.63
CA GLN A 1113 -37.27 -52.36 12.93
C GLN A 1113 -35.96 -52.23 12.14
N PRO A 1114 -34.80 -52.31 12.81
CA PRO A 1114 -33.52 -52.36 12.14
C PRO A 1114 -33.45 -53.66 11.33
N GLY A 1115 -33.40 -53.50 10.01
CA GLY A 1115 -33.50 -54.62 9.09
C GLY A 1115 -34.30 -54.21 7.85
N TRP A 1116 -33.66 -54.41 6.71
CA TRP A 1116 -34.22 -54.26 5.37
C TRP A 1116 -35.70 -54.69 5.29
N SER A 1117 -36.62 -53.74 5.31
CA SER A 1117 -37.97 -53.99 4.83
C SER A 1117 -37.86 -54.00 3.31
N GLY A 1118 -37.93 -55.19 2.71
CA GLY A 1118 -37.76 -55.42 1.27
C GLY A 1118 -38.83 -54.79 0.37
N GLN A 1119 -39.23 -53.55 0.61
CA GLN A 1119 -40.05 -52.75 -0.29
C GLN A 1119 -39.15 -51.73 -1.00
N ASN A 1120 -39.18 -51.73 -2.34
CA ASN A 1120 -38.44 -50.81 -3.21
C ASN A 1120 -38.99 -49.36 -3.14
N ASN A 1121 -39.21 -48.81 -1.94
CA ASN A 1121 -39.65 -47.44 -1.73
C ASN A 1121 -38.47 -46.62 -1.18
N TYR A 1122 -37.56 -46.24 -2.07
CA TYR A 1122 -36.48 -45.30 -1.72
C TYR A 1122 -37.01 -43.88 -1.79
N ASN A 1123 -36.79 -43.10 -0.73
CA ASN A 1123 -37.00 -41.66 -0.74
C ASN A 1123 -35.81 -41.03 -1.46
N LEU A 1124 -36.01 -40.64 -2.72
CA LEU A 1124 -35.01 -39.94 -3.52
C LEU A 1124 -35.17 -38.43 -3.30
N GLY A 1125 -34.06 -37.71 -3.18
CA GLY A 1125 -34.10 -36.29 -2.82
C GLY A 1125 -32.81 -35.81 -2.17
N TRP A 1126 -32.86 -34.57 -1.66
CA TRP A 1126 -31.77 -33.98 -0.91
C TRP A 1126 -31.75 -34.53 0.52
N TYR A 1127 -30.55 -34.92 0.96
CA TYR A 1127 -30.25 -35.30 2.33
C TYR A 1127 -29.21 -34.34 2.89
N GLU A 1128 -29.50 -33.75 4.05
CA GLU A 1128 -28.60 -32.85 4.77
C GLU A 1128 -27.83 -33.66 5.82
N PHE A 1129 -26.52 -33.75 5.65
CA PHE A 1129 -25.61 -34.29 6.64
C PHE A 1129 -25.12 -33.14 7.49
N ALA A 1130 -25.22 -33.26 8.82
CA ALA A 1130 -24.73 -32.25 9.73
C ALA A 1130 -23.79 -32.86 10.76
N LEU A 1131 -22.74 -32.12 11.12
CA LEU A 1131 -21.74 -32.48 12.10
C LEU A 1131 -21.74 -31.46 13.23
N GLN A 1132 -21.65 -31.94 14.47
CA GLN A 1132 -21.32 -31.15 15.63
C GLN A 1132 -20.27 -31.90 16.45
N VAL A 1133 -19.27 -31.21 16.98
CA VAL A 1133 -18.25 -31.83 17.84
C VAL A 1133 -18.31 -31.28 19.24
N LYS A 1134 -17.86 -32.12 20.17
CA LYS A 1134 -17.87 -31.84 21.59
C LYS A 1134 -16.47 -31.67 22.13
N ASP A 1135 -16.32 -30.63 22.91
CA ASP A 1135 -15.11 -30.25 23.61
C ASP A 1135 -14.65 -31.34 24.61
N ASN A 1136 -13.35 -31.51 24.75
CA ASN A 1136 -12.75 -32.54 25.60
C ASN A 1136 -12.63 -32.17 27.07
N ASP A 1137 -12.49 -30.88 27.35
CA ASP A 1137 -12.16 -30.38 28.66
C ASP A 1137 -13.37 -29.67 29.31
N ASP A 1138 -14.33 -29.18 28.51
CA ASP A 1138 -15.66 -28.71 28.96
C ASP A 1138 -16.83 -29.46 28.29
N PRO A 1139 -17.46 -30.44 28.99
CA PRO A 1139 -18.57 -31.21 28.43
C PRO A 1139 -19.86 -30.39 28.18
N ALA A 1140 -19.90 -29.10 28.53
CA ALA A 1140 -20.99 -28.18 28.19
C ALA A 1140 -20.78 -27.46 26.84
N LYS A 1141 -19.57 -27.48 26.26
CA LYS A 1141 -19.24 -26.78 25.02
C LYS A 1141 -19.30 -27.68 23.79
N TRP A 1142 -19.80 -27.10 22.71
CA TRP A 1142 -20.03 -27.75 21.43
C TRP A 1142 -19.69 -26.80 20.29
N SER A 1143 -19.21 -27.34 19.18
CA SER A 1143 -19.01 -26.56 17.96
C SER A 1143 -20.34 -26.04 17.40
N LYS A 1144 -20.24 -25.06 16.49
CA LYS A 1144 -21.33 -24.78 15.54
C LYS A 1144 -21.62 -26.04 14.70
N ILE A 1145 -22.87 -26.16 14.23
CA ILE A 1145 -23.30 -27.29 13.39
C ILE A 1145 -22.89 -27.00 11.95
N VAL A 1146 -22.01 -27.83 11.39
CA VAL A 1146 -21.60 -27.76 9.98
C VAL A 1146 -22.47 -28.66 9.13
N LYS A 1147 -22.84 -28.25 7.92
CA LYS A 1147 -23.81 -28.94 7.06
C LYS A 1147 -23.29 -29.15 5.65
N VAL A 1148 -23.61 -30.31 5.07
CA VAL A 1148 -23.39 -30.62 3.66
C VAL A 1148 -24.63 -31.33 3.12
N LYS A 1149 -25.12 -30.90 1.94
CA LYS A 1149 -26.26 -31.55 1.27
C LYS A 1149 -25.79 -32.45 0.15
N LYS A 1150 -26.33 -33.66 0.04
CA LYS A 1150 -26.09 -34.57 -1.09
C LYS A 1150 -27.41 -35.09 -1.63
N TYR A 1151 -27.52 -35.23 -2.96
CA TYR A 1151 -28.73 -35.70 -3.62
C TYR A 1151 -28.66 -37.21 -3.86
N ILE A 1152 -29.68 -37.94 -3.42
CA ILE A 1152 -29.80 -39.38 -3.67
C ILE A 1152 -30.83 -39.63 -4.78
N ALA A 1153 -30.38 -40.26 -5.87
CA ALA A 1153 -31.15 -40.55 -7.07
C ALA A 1153 -31.21 -42.07 -7.35
N ASN A 1154 -32.01 -42.49 -8.32
CA ASN A 1154 -32.11 -43.90 -8.66
C ASN A 1154 -30.76 -44.40 -9.22
N SER A 1155 -30.18 -43.69 -10.19
CA SER A 1155 -28.81 -43.87 -10.70
C SER A 1155 -27.95 -42.63 -10.47
N ALA A 1156 -26.64 -42.81 -10.27
CA ALA A 1156 -25.65 -41.74 -10.17
C ALA A 1156 -25.58 -40.83 -11.43
N THR A 1157 -26.12 -41.29 -12.55
CA THR A 1157 -26.18 -40.56 -13.83
C THR A 1157 -27.49 -39.81 -14.05
N ASP A 1158 -28.45 -39.93 -13.12
CA ASP A 1158 -29.72 -39.22 -13.21
C ASP A 1158 -29.49 -37.75 -12.82
N LEU A 1159 -29.58 -36.85 -13.80
CA LEU A 1159 -29.51 -35.41 -13.53
C LEU A 1159 -30.68 -35.02 -12.59
N PRO A 1160 -30.44 -34.21 -11.55
CA PRO A 1160 -31.53 -33.64 -10.76
C PRO A 1160 -32.39 -32.85 -11.73
N GLY A 1161 -33.66 -33.24 -11.87
CA GLY A 1161 -34.58 -32.56 -12.78
C GLY A 1161 -34.66 -31.08 -12.38
N PHE A 1162 -34.04 -30.20 -13.18
CA PHE A 1162 -34.13 -28.76 -13.03
C PHE A 1162 -35.60 -28.34 -13.00
N LYS A 1163 -36.13 -28.10 -11.80
CA LYS A 1163 -37.00 -26.95 -11.61
C LYS A 1163 -36.07 -25.83 -11.19
N ILE A 1164 -35.92 -24.87 -12.09
CA ILE A 1164 -35.49 -23.51 -11.79
C ILE A 1164 -36.14 -23.08 -10.47
N PHE A 1165 -35.36 -23.01 -9.40
CA PHE A 1165 -35.71 -22.21 -8.24
C PHE A 1165 -35.34 -20.78 -8.62
N LEU A 1166 -36.33 -20.04 -9.13
CA LEU A 1166 -36.33 -18.59 -8.94
C LEU A 1166 -36.38 -18.38 -7.42
N PRO A 1167 -35.47 -17.61 -6.82
CA PRO A 1167 -35.63 -17.21 -5.43
C PRO A 1167 -36.91 -16.38 -5.35
N LEU A 1168 -37.96 -16.97 -4.78
CA LEU A 1168 -39.09 -16.21 -4.30
C LEU A 1168 -38.64 -15.53 -3.03
N THR A 1169 -38.42 -14.23 -3.14
CA THR A 1169 -38.31 -13.31 -2.02
C THR A 1169 -39.44 -13.54 -1.03
N THR A 1170 -39.09 -13.88 0.21
CA THR A 1170 -39.94 -13.64 1.37
C THR A 1170 -39.11 -12.93 2.41
N LYS A 1171 -39.61 -11.76 2.80
CA LYS A 1171 -39.14 -10.79 3.79
C LYS A 1171 -38.38 -11.34 4.98
#